data_AF-A0A017HNC6-F1
#
_entry.id   AF-A0A017HNC6-F1
#
_cell.length_a   1.000
_cell.length_b   1.000
_cell.length_c   1.000
_cell.angle_alpha   90.00
_cell.angle_beta   90.00
_cell.angle_gamma   90.00
#
_symmetry.space_group_name_H-M   'P 1'
#
loop_
_entity.id
_entity.type
_entity.pdbx_description
1 polymer ?
#
loop_
_entity_poly.entity_id
_entity_poly.type
_entity_poly.pdbx_seq_one_letter_code
_entity_poly.pdbx_strand_id
1 'polypeptide(L)'
;MRRRAFLLSAGGTAAGLVLLPRGVLAAEGTIDWYTSSDQNVLDFWTNFVQPGFEAANPGITLNLVDAGDNAGNLSIADRALAALSSGTDPQADFFENFDPRLPAGAMEAGMYVNIKEAGLSNYDKINPLAIDTDYSLPYRGSQVLLAFDTAKLPAEQAPRTFADLVAWIKANPGQFIYNRPDKGGSGGNFVRRAIYEANGKDPSKFTVDNYSPEAAEAALKPAWDILADLAPSLFEEGAYTSGNTQSIQLLSQSAVTMIPAWSDQAIQAIQQGVLPETTGLVQLTDLGLPGGFSRSVVLANGVNRDAALKLADYILTEEVQNAVLTELGGFPGGVLGLREPGAAREVCGRDPRDDPRLPERRLGGGDQRRLVSERRPERAPRRVTARPDTPTATSRRSIGLLLVAPPVALVGWLIIWPILSAIGRTLFLPDGEGGRRFTVETYVGFFSDPYSLGNLGVTLWTTGVCAVLLLIVCLPIALYLRFAKGPLAAYVQSLAIFPMFVPSVILSYAIIRVLGPNGTVDILLNAVGLPKIQSPYLTPWGPVIGLVWDHIPLTVLILLSGLGAVSDASIEAARDVGARRFAVLWHIILPRIGNSILVAISFTVLGIFSAFTLPYVLGPASPEMMGPFMQRTFRDLNDPTTAITQAVITFGFCLVFGLFYVRSVARDRARR
;
A
#
# COMPACT_ATOMS: atom_id res chain seq x y z
N MET A 1 44.47 -15.19 -16.74
CA MET A 1 43.66 -14.18 -17.46
C MET A 1 43.69 -12.88 -16.66
N ARG A 2 44.00 -11.75 -17.31
CA ARG A 2 44.44 -10.49 -16.67
C ARG A 2 43.25 -9.66 -16.17
N ARG A 3 43.38 -9.06 -14.98
CA ARG A 3 42.46 -8.11 -14.29
C ARG A 3 41.88 -6.95 -15.14
N ARG A 4 42.40 -6.72 -16.35
CA ARG A 4 41.85 -5.72 -17.29
C ARG A 4 40.55 -6.16 -17.96
N ALA A 5 40.31 -7.47 -18.13
CA ALA A 5 39.09 -7.94 -18.79
C ALA A 5 37.84 -7.78 -17.91
N PHE A 6 37.98 -7.94 -16.59
CA PHE A 6 36.87 -7.78 -15.63
C PHE A 6 36.47 -6.31 -15.42
N LEU A 7 37.44 -5.39 -15.49
CA LEU A 7 37.16 -3.94 -15.44
C LEU A 7 36.57 -3.40 -16.74
N LEU A 8 36.76 -4.09 -17.87
CA LEU A 8 36.12 -3.74 -19.14
C LEU A 8 34.71 -4.34 -19.28
N SER A 9 34.40 -5.46 -18.60
CA SER A 9 33.03 -5.99 -18.54
C SER A 9 32.15 -5.32 -17.47
N ALA A 10 32.75 -4.72 -16.43
CA ALA A 10 32.03 -3.94 -15.42
C ALA A 10 31.91 -2.44 -15.77
N GLY A 11 32.68 -1.96 -16.75
CA GLY A 11 32.62 -0.58 -17.24
C GLY A 11 31.55 -0.34 -18.33
N GLY A 12 30.84 -1.39 -18.76
CA GLY A 12 29.82 -1.31 -19.82
C GLY A 12 28.39 -1.02 -19.36
N THR A 13 28.13 -1.04 -18.05
CA THR A 13 26.78 -0.82 -17.47
C THR A 13 26.70 0.39 -16.54
N ALA A 14 27.73 1.24 -16.53
CA ALA A 14 27.77 2.52 -15.81
C ALA A 14 27.78 3.72 -16.77
N ALA A 15 27.18 3.56 -17.96
CA ALA A 15 26.73 4.65 -18.82
C ALA A 15 25.21 4.83 -18.71
N GLY A 16 24.65 4.58 -17.52
CA GLY A 16 23.42 5.23 -17.11
C GLY A 16 23.75 6.70 -17.00
N LEU A 17 23.61 7.41 -18.12
CA LEU A 17 23.59 8.86 -18.14
C LEU A 17 22.77 9.30 -16.94
N VAL A 18 23.38 10.17 -16.12
CA VAL A 18 22.63 11.22 -15.45
C VAL A 18 21.83 11.91 -16.55
N LEU A 19 20.61 11.42 -16.78
CA LEU A 19 19.56 12.19 -17.40
C LEU A 19 19.25 13.25 -16.36
N LEU A 20 20.02 14.34 -16.41
CA LEU A 20 19.40 15.66 -16.29
C LEU A 20 18.06 15.57 -17.04
N PRO A 21 16.94 16.08 -16.53
CA PRO A 21 15.71 16.10 -17.29
C PRO A 21 16.02 16.87 -18.57
N ARG A 22 16.30 16.13 -19.65
CA ARG A 22 16.11 16.62 -20.99
C ARG A 22 14.63 16.92 -20.97
N GLY A 23 14.28 18.19 -21.17
CA GLY A 23 12.92 18.53 -21.53
C GLY A 23 12.60 17.71 -22.77
N VAL A 24 12.02 16.53 -22.56
CA VAL A 24 11.38 15.77 -23.62
C VAL A 24 10.06 16.49 -23.73
N LEU A 25 10.00 17.45 -24.66
CA LEU A 25 8.72 17.96 -25.12
C LEU A 25 7.87 16.73 -25.49
N ALA A 26 6.61 16.69 -25.06
CA ALA A 26 5.66 15.67 -25.44
C ALA A 26 5.74 15.47 -26.96
N ALA A 27 5.81 14.21 -27.39
CA ALA A 27 5.84 13.93 -28.81
C ALA A 27 4.50 14.39 -29.40
N GLU A 28 4.54 15.27 -30.41
CA GLU A 28 3.35 15.73 -31.10
C GLU A 28 2.61 14.53 -31.68
N GLY A 29 1.33 14.37 -31.32
CA GLY A 29 0.51 13.21 -31.67
C GLY A 29 0.52 12.07 -30.65
N THR A 30 1.26 12.14 -29.54
CA THR A 30 1.19 11.14 -28.45
C THR A 30 0.48 11.72 -27.24
N ILE A 31 -0.70 11.20 -26.92
CA ILE A 31 -1.47 11.61 -25.73
C ILE A 31 -0.86 10.93 -24.50
N ASP A 32 -0.36 11.73 -23.56
CA ASP A 32 0.07 11.24 -22.26
C ASP A 32 -1.16 11.08 -21.35
N TRP A 33 -1.57 9.83 -21.17
CA TRP A 33 -2.75 9.41 -20.42
C TRP A 33 -2.33 8.80 -19.08
N TYR A 34 -2.92 9.27 -17.99
CA TYR A 34 -2.60 8.79 -16.65
C TYR A 34 -3.83 8.25 -15.92
N THR A 35 -3.65 7.19 -15.15
CA THR A 35 -4.70 6.65 -14.29
C THR A 35 -4.15 6.23 -12.93
N SER A 36 -5.04 6.21 -11.94
CA SER A 36 -4.85 5.59 -10.63
C SER A 36 -5.82 4.43 -10.38
N SER A 37 -6.54 4.01 -11.42
CA SER A 37 -7.52 2.94 -11.36
C SER A 37 -6.86 1.56 -11.24
N ASP A 38 -7.65 0.58 -10.80
CA ASP A 38 -7.21 -0.81 -10.66
C ASP A 38 -6.78 -1.44 -12.00
N GLN A 39 -5.98 -2.51 -11.92
CA GLN A 39 -5.38 -3.19 -13.08
C GLN A 39 -6.41 -3.60 -14.15
N ASN A 40 -7.63 -3.99 -13.77
CA ASN A 40 -8.69 -4.34 -14.72
C ASN A 40 -9.08 -3.16 -15.63
N VAL A 41 -9.01 -1.92 -15.13
CA VAL A 41 -9.26 -0.72 -15.93
C VAL A 41 -8.09 -0.48 -16.88
N LEU A 42 -6.85 -0.60 -16.41
CA LEU A 42 -5.68 -0.52 -17.30
C LEU A 42 -5.76 -1.58 -18.41
N ASP A 43 -6.09 -2.82 -18.07
CA ASP A 43 -6.22 -3.92 -19.03
C ASP A 43 -7.32 -3.61 -20.07
N PHE A 44 -8.46 -3.04 -19.64
CA PHE A 44 -9.51 -2.58 -20.56
C PHE A 44 -9.00 -1.49 -21.51
N TRP A 45 -8.27 -0.50 -21.01
CA TRP A 45 -7.71 0.55 -21.85
C TRP A 45 -6.65 0.04 -22.83
N THR A 46 -5.72 -0.80 -22.37
CA THR A 46 -4.65 -1.36 -23.19
C THR A 46 -5.18 -2.33 -24.24
N ASN A 47 -6.16 -3.16 -23.90
CA ASN A 47 -6.62 -4.24 -24.80
C ASN A 47 -7.76 -3.82 -25.72
N PHE A 48 -8.58 -2.83 -25.33
CA PHE A 48 -9.77 -2.42 -26.06
C PHE A 48 -9.70 -0.97 -26.55
N VAL A 49 -9.63 0.00 -25.61
CA VAL A 49 -9.78 1.42 -25.95
C VAL A 49 -8.63 1.94 -26.81
N GLN A 50 -7.38 1.63 -26.45
CA GLN A 50 -6.20 2.12 -27.15
C GLN A 50 -6.13 1.61 -28.60
N PRO A 51 -6.20 0.29 -28.88
CA PRO A 51 -6.17 -0.20 -30.26
C PRO A 51 -7.30 0.37 -31.13
N GLY A 52 -8.51 0.47 -30.57
CA GLY A 52 -9.67 1.02 -31.29
C GLY A 52 -9.52 2.52 -31.59
N PHE A 53 -9.06 3.30 -30.61
CA PHE A 53 -8.86 4.73 -30.77
C PHE A 53 -7.76 5.06 -31.78
N GLU A 54 -6.61 4.40 -31.69
CA GLU A 54 -5.46 4.61 -32.58
C GLU A 54 -5.80 4.18 -34.03
N ALA A 55 -6.61 3.14 -34.21
CA ALA A 55 -7.12 2.74 -35.52
C ALA A 55 -8.08 3.78 -36.12
N ALA A 56 -8.95 4.38 -35.30
CA ALA A 56 -9.89 5.42 -35.71
C ALA A 56 -9.20 6.78 -35.96
N ASN A 57 -8.03 7.01 -35.37
CA ASN A 57 -7.30 8.28 -35.44
C ASN A 57 -5.83 8.08 -35.87
N PRO A 58 -5.57 7.80 -37.16
CA PRO A 58 -4.21 7.60 -37.65
C PRO A 58 -3.29 8.79 -37.35
N GLY A 59 -2.11 8.49 -36.78
CA GLY A 59 -1.13 9.51 -36.37
C GLY A 59 -1.29 10.01 -34.95
N ILE A 60 -2.28 9.49 -34.19
CA ILE A 60 -2.40 9.72 -32.75
C ILE A 60 -2.11 8.40 -32.02
N THR A 61 -1.27 8.44 -30.99
CA THR A 61 -0.95 7.29 -30.13
C THR A 61 -1.27 7.59 -28.67
N LEU A 62 -1.60 6.57 -27.87
CA LEU A 62 -1.80 6.67 -26.44
C LEU A 62 -0.57 6.15 -25.69
N ASN A 63 -0.03 6.97 -24.80
CA ASN A 63 0.92 6.52 -23.79
C ASN A 63 0.15 6.32 -22.48
N LEU A 64 -0.27 5.07 -22.23
CA LEU A 64 -1.02 4.73 -21.02
C LEU A 64 -0.05 4.54 -19.85
N VAL A 65 -0.18 5.37 -18.81
CA VAL A 65 0.71 5.35 -17.65
C VAL A 65 -0.09 5.10 -16.36
N ASP A 66 0.25 4.03 -15.67
CA ASP A 66 -0.20 3.79 -14.29
C ASP A 66 0.55 4.73 -13.34
N ALA A 67 -0.20 5.64 -12.71
CA ALA A 67 0.33 6.53 -11.68
C ALA A 67 0.41 5.84 -10.30
N GLY A 68 -0.02 4.57 -10.20
CA GLY A 68 0.05 3.71 -9.03
C GLY A 68 -1.06 3.97 -8.02
N ASP A 69 -1.24 5.22 -7.60
CA ASP A 69 -2.37 5.64 -6.75
C ASP A 69 -2.79 7.09 -7.03
N ASN A 70 -3.86 7.56 -6.37
CA ASN A 70 -4.34 8.93 -6.53
C ASN A 70 -3.26 9.99 -6.20
N ALA A 71 -2.28 9.69 -5.35
CA ALA A 71 -1.20 10.63 -5.04
C ALA A 71 -0.21 10.73 -6.20
N GLY A 72 0.01 9.65 -6.94
CA GLY A 72 0.72 9.68 -8.22
C GLY A 72 0.03 10.62 -9.21
N ASN A 73 -1.27 10.43 -9.45
CA ASN A 73 -2.06 11.31 -10.32
C ASN A 73 -2.01 12.77 -9.86
N LEU A 74 -2.18 13.03 -8.56
CA LEU A 74 -2.10 14.37 -7.99
C LEU A 74 -0.71 15.00 -8.19
N SER A 75 0.37 14.24 -8.03
CA SER A 75 1.73 14.76 -8.25
C SER A 75 1.99 15.18 -9.70
N ILE A 76 1.39 14.46 -10.66
CA ILE A 76 1.44 14.80 -12.08
C ILE A 76 0.57 16.04 -12.34
N ALA A 77 -0.57 16.16 -11.68
CA ALA A 77 -1.44 17.33 -11.78
C ALA A 77 -0.83 18.59 -11.14
N ASP A 78 -0.15 18.47 -9.98
CA ASP A 78 0.63 19.56 -9.36
C ASP A 78 1.74 20.05 -10.30
N ARG A 79 2.42 19.12 -10.97
CA ARG A 79 3.41 19.46 -12.00
C ARG A 79 2.75 20.20 -13.16
N ALA A 80 1.59 19.76 -13.61
CA ALA A 80 0.87 20.38 -14.70
C ALA A 80 0.32 21.78 -14.34
N LEU A 81 -0.13 21.99 -13.09
CA LEU A 81 -0.50 23.30 -12.57
C LEU A 81 0.70 24.24 -12.47
N ALA A 82 1.85 23.74 -12.04
CA ALA A 82 3.10 24.52 -12.04
C ALA A 82 3.50 24.90 -13.47
N ALA A 83 3.37 23.97 -14.41
CA ALA A 83 3.70 24.18 -15.82
C ALA A 83 2.81 25.23 -16.49
N LEU A 84 1.53 25.34 -16.08
CA LEU A 84 0.59 26.36 -16.53
C LEU A 84 1.10 27.78 -16.25
N SER A 85 1.68 28.01 -15.07
CA SER A 85 2.22 29.33 -14.69
C SER A 85 3.49 29.70 -15.46
N SER A 86 4.29 28.71 -15.88
CA SER A 86 5.53 28.91 -16.64
C SER A 86 5.37 28.78 -18.16
N GLY A 87 4.16 28.48 -18.66
CA GLY A 87 3.91 28.23 -20.08
C GLY A 87 4.71 27.05 -20.64
N THR A 88 5.09 26.10 -19.79
CA THR A 88 5.85 24.91 -20.17
C THR A 88 4.94 23.71 -20.35
N ASP A 89 5.41 22.72 -21.09
CA ASP A 89 4.68 21.46 -21.31
C ASP A 89 4.49 20.68 -19.99
N PRO A 90 3.23 20.32 -19.62
CA PRO A 90 2.95 19.52 -18.43
C PRO A 90 3.35 18.03 -18.57
N GLN A 91 3.64 17.53 -19.78
CA GLN A 91 3.82 16.10 -20.11
C GLN A 91 2.66 15.24 -19.59
N ALA A 92 1.46 15.77 -19.75
CA ALA A 92 0.19 15.16 -19.40
C ALA A 92 -0.89 15.83 -20.23
N ASP A 93 -1.79 15.03 -20.80
CA ASP A 93 -2.88 15.52 -21.64
C ASP A 93 -4.25 15.07 -21.11
N PHE A 94 -4.30 13.88 -20.49
CA PHE A 94 -5.54 13.26 -20.05
C PHE A 94 -5.35 12.51 -18.73
N PHE A 95 -6.26 12.70 -17.77
CA PHE A 95 -6.35 11.84 -16.60
C PHE A 95 -7.64 11.03 -16.65
N GLU A 96 -7.52 9.71 -16.48
CA GLU A 96 -8.62 8.82 -16.18
C GLU A 96 -8.73 8.61 -14.68
N ASN A 97 -9.94 8.73 -14.15
CA ASN A 97 -10.25 8.70 -12.72
C ASN A 97 -9.55 9.82 -11.92
N PHE A 98 -9.96 11.06 -12.13
CA PHE A 98 -9.40 12.23 -11.46
C PHE A 98 -10.47 13.29 -11.14
N ASP A 99 -10.35 13.93 -9.97
CA ASP A 99 -11.26 14.99 -9.54
C ASP A 99 -10.73 16.35 -10.02
N PRO A 100 -11.48 17.09 -10.86
CA PRO A 100 -11.02 18.40 -11.36
C PRO A 100 -10.85 19.44 -10.26
N ARG A 101 -11.40 19.25 -9.05
CA ARG A 101 -11.19 20.15 -7.90
C ARG A 101 -9.78 20.06 -7.32
N LEU A 102 -9.00 19.07 -7.75
CA LEU A 102 -7.61 18.88 -7.38
C LEU A 102 -6.70 19.22 -8.57
N PRO A 103 -5.46 19.70 -8.33
CA PRO A 103 -5.01 20.34 -7.10
C PRO A 103 -5.86 21.57 -6.77
N ALA A 104 -5.89 21.98 -5.51
CA ALA A 104 -6.67 23.15 -5.10
C ALA A 104 -6.26 24.40 -5.91
N GLY A 105 -7.23 25.12 -6.47
CA GLY A 105 -7.00 26.29 -7.32
C GLY A 105 -6.78 25.98 -8.81
N ALA A 106 -6.72 24.71 -9.22
CA ALA A 106 -6.45 24.33 -10.60
C ALA A 106 -7.60 24.70 -11.57
N MET A 107 -8.86 24.58 -11.12
CA MET A 107 -10.03 24.98 -11.92
C MET A 107 -10.05 26.48 -12.16
N GLU A 108 -9.83 27.26 -11.11
CA GLU A 108 -9.78 28.72 -11.15
C GLU A 108 -8.61 29.23 -12.00
N ALA A 109 -7.50 28.49 -12.01
CA ALA A 109 -6.37 28.77 -12.87
C ALA A 109 -6.62 28.43 -14.36
N GLY A 110 -7.73 27.74 -14.68
CA GLY A 110 -8.06 27.32 -16.04
C GLY A 110 -7.24 26.12 -16.53
N MET A 111 -6.78 25.26 -15.62
CA MET A 111 -5.96 24.09 -15.96
C MET A 111 -6.74 23.02 -16.72
N TYR A 112 -8.05 22.90 -16.49
CA TYR A 112 -8.89 21.88 -17.10
C TYR A 112 -9.78 22.45 -18.20
N VAL A 113 -9.99 21.66 -19.25
CA VAL A 113 -10.95 22.03 -20.29
C VAL A 113 -12.37 21.93 -19.73
N ASN A 114 -13.19 22.96 -19.96
CA ASN A 114 -14.63 22.87 -19.74
C ASN A 114 -15.21 21.92 -20.80
N ILE A 115 -15.58 20.72 -20.37
CA ILE A 115 -16.04 19.63 -21.25
C ILE A 115 -17.39 19.96 -21.88
N LYS A 116 -18.27 20.65 -21.14
CA LYS A 116 -19.57 21.10 -21.63
C LYS A 116 -19.45 22.08 -22.81
N GLU A 117 -18.43 22.93 -22.77
CA GLU A 117 -18.14 23.92 -23.81
C GLU A 117 -17.17 23.40 -24.88
N ALA A 118 -16.59 22.20 -24.70
CA ALA A 118 -15.57 21.65 -25.58
C ALA A 118 -16.10 21.17 -26.96
N GLY A 119 -17.42 21.08 -27.13
CA GLY A 119 -18.05 20.69 -28.40
C GLY A 119 -17.89 19.22 -28.74
N LEU A 120 -17.86 18.31 -27.75
CA LEU A 120 -17.79 16.86 -27.99
C LEU A 120 -19.09 16.38 -28.66
N SER A 121 -18.97 15.60 -29.74
CA SER A 121 -20.13 15.17 -30.53
C SER A 121 -21.04 14.21 -29.77
N ASN A 122 -20.50 13.50 -28.78
CA ASN A 122 -21.24 12.57 -27.92
C ASN A 122 -21.58 13.16 -26.55
N TYR A 123 -21.37 14.47 -26.29
CA TYR A 123 -21.62 15.08 -24.98
C TYR A 123 -23.08 14.91 -24.52
N ASP A 124 -24.04 15.12 -25.42
CA ASP A 124 -25.48 14.99 -25.11
C ASP A 124 -25.90 13.56 -24.76
N LYS A 125 -25.03 12.58 -25.00
CA LYS A 125 -25.24 11.20 -24.58
C LYS A 125 -24.86 11.01 -23.12
N ILE A 126 -24.14 11.89 -22.45
CA ILE A 126 -23.73 11.68 -21.06
C ILE A 126 -24.96 11.64 -20.14
N ASN A 127 -24.99 10.71 -19.20
CA ASN A 127 -26.02 10.68 -18.17
C ASN A 127 -25.97 11.99 -17.35
N PRO A 128 -27.03 12.82 -17.33
CA PRO A 128 -27.00 14.09 -16.61
C PRO A 128 -26.73 13.93 -15.11
N LEU A 129 -27.10 12.79 -14.51
CA LEU A 129 -26.84 12.48 -13.11
C LEU A 129 -25.37 12.10 -12.82
N ALA A 130 -24.59 11.82 -13.86
CA ALA A 130 -23.16 11.50 -13.75
C ALA A 130 -22.28 12.76 -13.78
N ILE A 131 -22.83 13.89 -14.22
CA ILE A 131 -22.11 15.16 -14.36
C ILE A 131 -22.01 15.80 -12.98
N ASP A 132 -20.79 15.86 -12.46
CA ASP A 132 -20.47 16.48 -11.17
C ASP A 132 -20.04 17.93 -11.34
N THR A 133 -19.20 18.20 -12.35
CA THR A 133 -18.76 19.55 -12.72
C THR A 133 -18.69 19.68 -14.25
N ASP A 134 -18.71 20.91 -14.76
CA ASP A 134 -18.53 21.21 -16.20
C ASP A 134 -17.14 20.81 -16.73
N TYR A 135 -16.18 20.49 -15.85
CA TYR A 135 -14.79 20.10 -16.17
C TYR A 135 -14.54 18.60 -16.08
N SER A 136 -15.51 17.83 -15.56
CA SER A 136 -15.42 16.37 -15.44
C SER A 136 -16.15 15.67 -16.57
N LEU A 137 -15.50 14.67 -17.16
CA LEU A 137 -16.09 13.79 -18.15
C LEU A 137 -16.36 12.40 -17.54
N PRO A 138 -17.59 12.08 -17.12
CA PRO A 138 -17.93 10.74 -16.69
C PRO A 138 -18.08 9.80 -17.90
N TYR A 139 -17.39 8.66 -17.89
CA TYR A 139 -17.45 7.71 -19.02
C TYR A 139 -17.76 6.25 -18.62
N ARG A 140 -17.54 5.89 -17.35
CA ARG A 140 -17.91 4.60 -16.77
C ARG A 140 -18.34 4.80 -15.32
N GLY A 141 -19.19 3.94 -14.79
CA GLY A 141 -19.51 3.92 -13.37
C GLY A 141 -19.59 2.50 -12.82
N SER A 142 -19.26 2.35 -11.55
CA SER A 142 -19.49 1.12 -10.80
C SER A 142 -20.46 1.42 -9.67
N GLN A 143 -21.34 0.48 -9.37
CA GLN A 143 -22.23 0.59 -8.22
C GLN A 143 -21.78 -0.35 -7.13
N VAL A 144 -22.10 -0.01 -5.89
CA VAL A 144 -22.04 -0.98 -4.82
C VAL A 144 -23.37 -1.72 -4.80
N LEU A 145 -23.31 -3.04 -4.86
CA LEU A 145 -24.46 -3.95 -4.77
C LEU A 145 -24.36 -4.75 -3.48
N LEU A 146 -25.44 -5.41 -3.12
CA LEU A 146 -25.42 -6.49 -2.13
C LEU A 146 -25.16 -7.80 -2.87
N ALA A 147 -24.00 -8.40 -2.62
CA ALA A 147 -23.68 -9.75 -3.06
C ALA A 147 -24.06 -10.75 -1.97
N PHE A 148 -24.74 -11.84 -2.32
CA PHE A 148 -25.24 -12.81 -1.35
C PHE A 148 -25.20 -14.26 -1.83
N ASP A 149 -25.09 -15.17 -0.87
CA ASP A 149 -25.09 -16.62 -1.06
C ASP A 149 -26.54 -17.11 -1.24
N THR A 150 -26.91 -17.47 -2.47
CA THR A 150 -28.26 -17.94 -2.81
C THR A 150 -28.60 -19.30 -2.21
N ALA A 151 -27.61 -20.07 -1.73
CA ALA A 151 -27.86 -21.30 -0.99
C ALA A 151 -28.42 -21.02 0.41
N LYS A 152 -28.19 -19.83 0.96
CA LYS A 152 -28.66 -19.40 2.29
C LYS A 152 -29.79 -18.39 2.24
N LEU A 153 -29.85 -17.59 1.18
CA LEU A 153 -30.85 -16.55 0.99
C LEU A 153 -31.47 -16.67 -0.41
N PRO A 154 -32.72 -17.14 -0.54
CA PRO A 154 -33.42 -17.14 -1.82
C PRO A 154 -33.46 -15.73 -2.42
N ALA A 155 -33.24 -15.61 -3.73
CA ALA A 155 -33.10 -14.32 -4.41
C ALA A 155 -34.35 -13.43 -4.29
N GLU A 156 -35.53 -14.04 -4.13
CA GLU A 156 -36.81 -13.35 -3.94
C GLU A 156 -36.94 -12.72 -2.54
N GLN A 157 -36.19 -13.23 -1.57
CA GLN A 157 -36.18 -12.75 -0.18
C GLN A 157 -35.05 -11.76 0.09
N ALA A 158 -34.22 -11.45 -0.91
CA ALA A 158 -33.13 -10.51 -0.77
C ALA A 158 -33.65 -9.09 -0.49
N PRO A 159 -33.10 -8.36 0.50
CA PRO A 159 -33.55 -7.01 0.86
C PRO A 159 -33.55 -6.05 -0.32
N ARG A 160 -34.65 -5.33 -0.50
CA ARG A 160 -34.82 -4.32 -1.56
C ARG A 160 -34.80 -2.90 -1.04
N THR A 161 -34.96 -2.66 0.26
CA THR A 161 -34.83 -1.33 0.85
C THR A 161 -33.81 -1.31 1.98
N PHE A 162 -33.30 -0.13 2.35
CA PHE A 162 -32.37 -0.04 3.47
C PHE A 162 -33.00 -0.48 4.79
N ALA A 163 -34.30 -0.22 4.98
CA ALA A 163 -35.06 -0.71 6.12
C ALA A 163 -35.15 -2.25 6.15
N ASP A 164 -35.42 -2.89 5.00
CA ASP A 164 -35.42 -4.35 4.90
C ASP A 164 -34.04 -4.93 5.18
N LEU A 165 -32.99 -4.26 4.72
CA LEU A 165 -31.60 -4.68 4.95
C LEU A 165 -31.29 -4.62 6.44
N VAL A 166 -31.61 -3.53 7.12
CA VAL A 166 -31.43 -3.39 8.58
C VAL A 166 -32.22 -4.46 9.34
N ALA A 167 -33.48 -4.68 8.97
CA ALA A 167 -34.30 -5.73 9.58
C ALA A 167 -33.72 -7.13 9.37
N TRP A 168 -33.23 -7.41 8.16
CA TRP A 168 -32.59 -8.67 7.83
C TRP A 168 -31.29 -8.89 8.59
N ILE A 169 -30.43 -7.86 8.70
CA ILE A 169 -29.18 -7.93 9.47
C ILE A 169 -29.48 -8.27 10.94
N LYS A 170 -30.45 -7.58 11.54
CA LYS A 170 -30.86 -7.82 12.93
C LYS A 170 -31.47 -9.21 13.15
N ALA A 171 -32.23 -9.70 12.17
CA ALA A 171 -32.81 -11.04 12.21
C ALA A 171 -31.79 -12.16 12.00
N ASN A 172 -30.64 -11.85 11.38
CA ASN A 172 -29.60 -12.81 11.03
C ASN A 172 -28.24 -12.36 11.60
N PRO A 173 -28.09 -12.32 12.94
CA PRO A 173 -26.87 -11.83 13.57
C PRO A 173 -25.66 -12.63 13.11
N GLY A 174 -24.61 -11.92 12.74
CA GLY A 174 -23.37 -12.49 12.24
C GLY A 174 -23.39 -12.93 10.78
N GLN A 175 -24.46 -12.69 10.01
CA GLN A 175 -24.55 -13.09 8.60
C GLN A 175 -24.26 -11.96 7.61
N PHE A 176 -23.95 -10.75 8.09
CA PHE A 176 -23.62 -9.58 7.29
C PHE A 176 -22.31 -8.96 7.75
N ILE A 177 -21.47 -8.55 6.80
CA ILE A 177 -20.26 -7.76 7.06
C ILE A 177 -20.05 -6.74 5.96
N TYR A 178 -19.50 -5.58 6.32
CA TYR A 178 -18.98 -4.60 5.38
C TYR A 178 -17.52 -4.28 5.72
N ASN A 179 -16.74 -3.85 4.73
CA ASN A 179 -15.33 -3.51 4.97
C ASN A 179 -15.18 -2.15 5.64
N ARG A 180 -14.00 -1.93 6.22
CA ARG A 180 -13.59 -0.66 6.81
C ARG A 180 -13.92 0.54 5.89
N PRO A 181 -14.70 1.53 6.37
CA PRO A 181 -15.08 2.71 5.57
C PRO A 181 -13.90 3.60 5.16
N ASP A 182 -12.85 3.64 5.98
CA ASP A 182 -11.64 4.45 5.76
C ASP A 182 -10.72 3.88 4.66
N LYS A 183 -10.93 2.63 4.23
CA LYS A 183 -10.11 1.97 3.20
C LYS A 183 -10.75 1.99 1.79
N GLY A 184 -11.65 2.94 1.52
CA GLY A 184 -12.11 3.29 0.16
C GLY A 184 -12.99 2.27 -0.59
N GLY A 185 -13.47 1.20 0.06
CA GLY A 185 -14.26 0.14 -0.58
C GLY A 185 -15.79 0.29 -0.49
N SER A 186 -16.51 -0.78 -0.79
CA SER A 186 -17.98 -0.88 -0.74
C SER A 186 -18.57 -0.53 0.63
N GLY A 187 -17.85 -0.78 1.72
CA GLY A 187 -18.23 -0.40 3.08
C GLY A 187 -18.27 1.11 3.34
N GLY A 188 -17.44 1.90 2.65
CA GLY A 188 -17.54 3.37 2.70
C GLY A 188 -18.85 3.85 2.08
N ASN A 189 -19.29 3.22 1.00
CA ASN A 189 -20.58 3.51 0.38
C ASN A 189 -21.76 3.00 1.21
N PHE A 190 -21.61 1.87 1.92
CA PHE A 190 -22.60 1.44 2.90
C PHE A 190 -22.82 2.48 4.01
N VAL A 191 -21.74 3.06 4.55
CA VAL A 191 -21.82 4.15 5.53
C VAL A 191 -22.45 5.41 4.93
N ARG A 192 -22.06 5.82 3.73
CA ARG A 192 -22.70 6.94 3.02
C ARG A 192 -24.20 6.70 2.81
N ARG A 193 -24.61 5.48 2.50
CA ARG A 193 -26.02 5.13 2.40
C ARG A 193 -26.76 5.31 3.72
N ALA A 194 -26.15 4.93 4.85
CA ALA A 194 -26.71 5.16 6.19
C ALA A 194 -26.83 6.65 6.50
N ILE A 195 -25.86 7.46 6.08
CA ILE A 195 -25.93 8.93 6.17
C ILE A 195 -27.10 9.47 5.35
N TYR A 196 -27.30 9.00 4.12
CA TYR A 196 -28.45 9.40 3.33
C TYR A 196 -29.76 8.97 3.98
N GLU A 197 -29.83 7.78 4.58
CA GLU A 197 -31.03 7.33 5.31
C GLU A 197 -31.38 8.29 6.45
N ALA A 198 -30.38 8.61 7.29
CA ALA A 198 -30.50 9.53 8.41
C ALA A 198 -30.98 10.93 7.99
N ASN A 199 -30.65 11.36 6.77
CA ASN A 199 -30.97 12.69 6.26
C ASN A 199 -32.22 12.71 5.35
N GLY A 200 -33.05 11.66 5.41
CA GLY A 200 -34.32 11.60 4.67
C GLY A 200 -34.15 11.20 3.20
N LYS A 201 -33.14 10.37 2.90
CA LYS A 201 -32.83 9.80 1.58
C LYS A 201 -32.48 10.86 0.53
N ASP A 202 -31.91 11.97 0.97
CA ASP A 202 -31.56 13.10 0.11
C ASP A 202 -30.03 13.33 0.13
N PRO A 203 -29.31 12.92 -0.93
CA PRO A 203 -27.87 13.11 -1.05
C PRO A 203 -27.43 14.58 -1.07
N SER A 204 -28.32 15.53 -1.37
CA SER A 204 -27.97 16.96 -1.46
C SER A 204 -27.82 17.64 -0.09
N LYS A 205 -28.31 17.02 0.99
CA LYS A 205 -28.29 17.61 2.33
C LYS A 205 -26.94 17.54 3.04
N PHE A 206 -26.02 16.72 2.54
CA PHE A 206 -24.68 16.62 3.11
C PHE A 206 -23.66 16.41 1.98
N THR A 207 -23.07 17.51 1.54
CA THR A 207 -22.10 17.60 0.44
C THR A 207 -20.84 18.31 0.94
N VAL A 208 -19.78 18.31 0.12
CA VAL A 208 -18.57 19.07 0.44
C VAL A 208 -18.86 20.57 0.49
N ASP A 209 -19.72 21.06 -0.40
CA ASP A 209 -20.02 22.50 -0.53
C ASP A 209 -20.83 23.07 0.64
N ASN A 210 -21.60 22.23 1.34
CA ASN A 210 -22.39 22.64 2.50
C ASN A 210 -21.80 22.19 3.85
N TYR A 211 -20.56 21.71 3.84
CA TYR A 211 -19.89 21.21 5.04
C TYR A 211 -19.57 22.34 6.02
N SER A 212 -20.05 22.19 7.25
CA SER A 212 -19.58 22.89 8.45
C SER A 212 -19.54 21.91 9.63
N PRO A 213 -18.80 22.19 10.72
CA PRO A 213 -18.83 21.34 11.92
C PRO A 213 -20.26 21.11 12.45
N GLU A 214 -21.10 22.14 12.43
CA GLU A 214 -22.49 22.07 12.88
C GLU A 214 -23.36 21.24 11.93
N ALA A 215 -23.20 21.43 10.61
CA ALA A 215 -23.90 20.64 9.61
C ALA A 215 -23.48 19.17 9.65
N ALA A 216 -22.19 18.91 9.90
CA ALA A 216 -21.64 17.56 10.07
C ALA A 216 -22.20 16.88 11.32
N GLU A 217 -22.21 17.56 12.47
CA GLU A 217 -22.78 17.00 13.70
C GLU A 217 -24.28 16.65 13.52
N ALA A 218 -25.05 17.55 12.88
CA ALA A 218 -26.46 17.34 12.63
C ALA A 218 -26.72 16.19 11.64
N ALA A 219 -25.93 16.08 10.56
CA ALA A 219 -26.13 15.09 9.52
C ALA A 219 -25.57 13.70 9.86
N LEU A 220 -24.47 13.64 10.62
CA LEU A 220 -23.75 12.39 10.87
C LEU A 220 -24.22 11.68 12.14
N LYS A 221 -24.62 12.42 13.19
CA LYS A 221 -25.03 11.80 14.47
C LYS A 221 -26.15 10.76 14.32
N PRO A 222 -27.27 11.04 13.63
CA PRO A 222 -28.31 10.02 13.45
C PRO A 222 -27.83 8.82 12.60
N ALA A 223 -26.86 9.04 11.70
CA ALA A 223 -26.25 7.96 10.92
C ALA A 223 -25.37 7.05 11.81
N TRP A 224 -24.64 7.63 12.75
CA TRP A 224 -23.86 6.88 13.75
C TRP A 224 -24.76 6.09 14.68
N ASP A 225 -25.92 6.63 15.07
CA ASP A 225 -26.90 5.89 15.87
C ASP A 225 -27.41 4.64 15.13
N ILE A 226 -27.71 4.75 13.83
CA ILE A 226 -28.10 3.61 12.98
C ILE A 226 -26.98 2.56 12.93
N LEU A 227 -25.73 2.98 12.71
CA LEU A 227 -24.60 2.06 12.57
C LEU A 227 -24.21 1.41 13.91
N ALA A 228 -24.30 2.15 15.02
CA ALA A 228 -24.06 1.64 16.37
C ALA A 228 -25.13 0.60 16.78
N ASP A 229 -26.38 0.83 16.40
CA ASP A 229 -27.48 -0.11 16.61
C ASP A 229 -27.36 -1.38 15.75
N LEU A 230 -26.76 -1.28 14.56
CA LEU A 230 -26.45 -2.44 13.70
C LEU A 230 -25.24 -3.25 14.19
N ALA A 231 -24.24 -2.61 14.79
CA ALA A 231 -22.93 -3.21 15.09
C ALA A 231 -23.00 -4.56 15.82
N PRO A 232 -23.85 -4.76 16.86
CA PRO A 232 -23.95 -6.04 17.55
C PRO A 232 -24.47 -7.20 16.68
N SER A 233 -25.19 -6.90 15.60
CA SER A 233 -25.73 -7.90 14.67
C SER A 233 -24.80 -8.19 13.48
N LEU A 234 -23.69 -7.48 13.34
CA LEU A 234 -22.70 -7.74 12.29
C LEU A 234 -21.88 -9.00 12.60
N PHE A 235 -21.22 -9.53 11.57
CA PHE A 235 -20.24 -10.61 11.72
C PHE A 235 -19.22 -10.27 12.82
N GLU A 236 -19.04 -11.22 13.74
CA GLU A 236 -18.20 -11.10 14.93
C GLU A 236 -18.45 -9.82 15.75
N GLU A 237 -19.73 -9.47 15.99
CA GLU A 237 -20.16 -8.39 16.89
C GLU A 237 -19.61 -6.99 16.51
N GLY A 238 -19.44 -6.74 15.20
CA GLY A 238 -18.97 -5.45 14.69
C GLY A 238 -17.58 -5.48 14.06
N ALA A 239 -17.08 -6.66 13.68
CA ALA A 239 -15.83 -6.76 12.93
C ALA A 239 -15.97 -6.16 11.52
N TYR A 240 -14.87 -5.61 11.01
CA TYR A 240 -14.76 -5.09 9.65
C TYR A 240 -13.68 -5.83 8.90
N THR A 241 -13.94 -6.18 7.64
CA THR A 241 -12.88 -6.63 6.73
C THR A 241 -11.98 -5.46 6.33
N SER A 242 -10.74 -5.76 5.92
CA SER A 242 -9.77 -4.73 5.55
C SER A 242 -10.03 -4.09 4.18
N GLY A 243 -10.90 -4.68 3.35
CA GLY A 243 -11.22 -4.20 2.01
C GLY A 243 -12.27 -5.09 1.31
N ASN A 244 -12.67 -4.70 0.10
CA ASN A 244 -13.72 -5.40 -0.63
C ASN A 244 -13.34 -6.85 -0.99
N THR A 245 -12.07 -7.09 -1.34
CA THR A 245 -11.53 -8.43 -1.61
C THR A 245 -11.73 -9.38 -0.44
N GLN A 246 -11.50 -8.92 0.80
CA GLN A 246 -11.67 -9.75 1.99
C GLN A 246 -13.15 -9.99 2.30
N SER A 247 -14.03 -9.03 2.04
CA SER A 247 -15.49 -9.27 2.11
C SER A 247 -15.91 -10.36 1.12
N ILE A 248 -15.44 -10.29 -0.12
CA ILE A 248 -15.69 -11.32 -1.15
C ILE A 248 -15.17 -12.69 -0.72
N GLN A 249 -14.00 -12.75 -0.08
CA GLN A 249 -13.45 -14.00 0.46
C GLN A 249 -14.30 -14.60 1.59
N LEU A 250 -14.87 -13.77 2.46
CA LEU A 250 -15.79 -14.26 3.51
C LEU A 250 -17.10 -14.77 2.89
N LEU A 251 -17.60 -14.12 1.84
CA LEU A 251 -18.77 -14.58 1.10
C LEU A 251 -18.48 -15.91 0.38
N SER A 252 -17.33 -16.05 -0.29
CA SER A 252 -16.98 -17.29 -1.01
C SER A 252 -16.75 -18.49 -0.10
N GLN A 253 -16.38 -18.24 1.15
CA GLN A 253 -16.26 -19.27 2.19
C GLN A 253 -17.61 -19.58 2.86
N SER A 254 -18.69 -18.93 2.43
CA SER A 254 -20.00 -18.97 3.10
C SER A 254 -19.88 -18.65 4.60
N ALA A 255 -18.92 -17.81 5.01
CA ALA A 255 -18.77 -17.36 6.40
C ALA A 255 -19.83 -16.32 6.78
N VAL A 256 -20.23 -15.50 5.81
CA VAL A 256 -21.36 -14.59 5.84
C VAL A 256 -22.33 -14.95 4.71
N THR A 257 -23.58 -14.49 4.82
CA THR A 257 -24.59 -14.71 3.77
C THR A 257 -24.65 -13.52 2.81
N MET A 258 -24.31 -12.31 3.24
CA MET A 258 -24.43 -11.10 2.41
C MET A 258 -23.37 -10.06 2.76
N ILE A 259 -22.87 -9.36 1.74
CA ILE A 259 -21.92 -8.24 1.85
C ILE A 259 -22.31 -7.11 0.88
N PRO A 260 -21.98 -5.85 1.18
CA PRO A 260 -21.85 -4.85 0.14
C PRO A 260 -20.57 -5.12 -0.67
N ALA A 261 -20.66 -5.11 -1.99
CA ALA A 261 -19.53 -5.31 -2.89
C ALA A 261 -19.64 -4.40 -4.11
N TRP A 262 -18.50 -3.96 -4.65
CA TRP A 262 -18.50 -3.31 -5.97
C TRP A 262 -18.98 -4.29 -7.04
N SER A 263 -19.85 -3.82 -7.94
CA SER A 263 -20.51 -4.64 -8.96
C SER A 263 -19.51 -5.31 -9.88
N ASP A 264 -18.52 -4.56 -10.36
CA ASP A 264 -17.42 -5.03 -11.20
C ASP A 264 -16.59 -6.12 -10.52
N GLN A 265 -16.18 -5.91 -9.26
CA GLN A 265 -15.40 -6.89 -8.50
C GLN A 265 -16.21 -8.15 -8.16
N ALA A 266 -17.51 -8.02 -7.88
CA ALA A 266 -18.36 -9.17 -7.62
C ALA A 266 -18.60 -9.99 -8.91
N ILE A 267 -18.86 -9.33 -10.04
CA ILE A 267 -19.01 -9.99 -11.36
C ILE A 267 -17.71 -10.66 -11.77
N GLN A 268 -16.57 -9.97 -11.63
CA GLN A 268 -15.26 -10.54 -11.93
C GLN A 268 -14.95 -11.75 -11.04
N ALA A 269 -15.27 -11.69 -9.75
CA ALA A 269 -15.10 -12.83 -8.85
C ALA A 269 -15.98 -14.03 -9.24
N ILE A 270 -17.18 -13.80 -9.78
CA ILE A 270 -18.02 -14.86 -10.36
C ILE A 270 -17.37 -15.44 -11.61
N GLN A 271 -16.93 -14.60 -12.56
CA GLN A 271 -16.29 -15.03 -13.80
C GLN A 271 -14.99 -15.81 -13.57
N GLN A 272 -14.22 -15.44 -12.54
CA GLN A 272 -12.99 -16.13 -12.15
C GLN A 272 -13.24 -17.40 -11.31
N GLY A 273 -14.50 -17.73 -11.00
CA GLY A 273 -14.87 -18.87 -10.16
C GLY A 273 -14.50 -18.73 -8.68
N VAL A 274 -14.16 -17.52 -8.22
CA VAL A 274 -13.94 -17.21 -6.80
C VAL A 274 -15.27 -17.21 -6.06
N LEU A 275 -16.31 -16.66 -6.67
CA LEU A 275 -17.70 -16.76 -6.23
C LEU A 275 -18.45 -17.74 -7.14
N PRO A 276 -19.41 -18.54 -6.61
CA PRO A 276 -20.25 -19.39 -7.45
C PRO A 276 -21.05 -18.58 -8.49
N GLU A 277 -21.31 -19.17 -9.66
CA GLU A 277 -22.21 -18.59 -10.67
C GLU A 277 -23.63 -18.33 -10.15
N THR A 278 -24.02 -19.02 -9.09
CA THR A 278 -25.31 -18.85 -8.40
C THR A 278 -25.33 -17.65 -7.46
N THR A 279 -24.22 -16.92 -7.28
CA THR A 279 -24.15 -15.77 -6.37
C THR A 279 -25.19 -14.71 -6.77
N GLY A 280 -26.01 -14.33 -5.80
CA GLY A 280 -27.04 -13.32 -6.00
C GLY A 280 -26.45 -11.91 -5.90
N LEU A 281 -26.89 -11.02 -6.79
CA LEU A 281 -26.58 -9.60 -6.75
C LEU A 281 -27.89 -8.81 -6.71
N VAL A 282 -28.05 -7.92 -5.73
CA VAL A 282 -29.23 -7.06 -5.60
C VAL A 282 -28.85 -5.62 -5.26
N GLN A 283 -29.65 -4.67 -5.71
CA GLN A 283 -29.55 -3.26 -5.35
C GLN A 283 -30.79 -2.83 -4.55
N LEU A 284 -30.61 -1.86 -3.67
CA LEU A 284 -31.70 -1.20 -2.96
C LEU A 284 -32.50 -0.31 -3.92
N THR A 285 -33.82 -0.42 -3.90
CA THR A 285 -34.76 0.27 -4.79
C THR A 285 -35.31 1.56 -4.19
N ASP A 286 -35.22 1.76 -2.86
CA ASP A 286 -35.65 3.00 -2.20
C ASP A 286 -34.63 4.12 -2.36
N LEU A 287 -33.36 3.80 -2.20
CA LEU A 287 -32.21 4.59 -2.62
C LEU A 287 -31.03 3.62 -2.68
N GLY A 288 -30.38 3.50 -3.85
CA GLY A 288 -29.27 2.57 -4.04
C GLY A 288 -28.09 2.86 -3.11
N LEU A 289 -27.29 1.82 -2.83
CA LEU A 289 -25.97 2.04 -2.25
C LEU A 289 -25.17 2.95 -3.19
N PRO A 290 -24.54 4.02 -2.67
CA PRO A 290 -23.76 4.95 -3.48
C PRO A 290 -22.75 4.19 -4.35
N GLY A 291 -22.79 4.49 -5.65
CA GLY A 291 -21.75 4.14 -6.61
C GLY A 291 -20.94 5.38 -6.97
N GLY A 292 -20.06 5.26 -7.94
CA GLY A 292 -19.33 6.38 -8.48
C GLY A 292 -19.17 6.25 -9.98
N PHE A 293 -19.22 7.38 -10.68
CA PHE A 293 -18.68 7.47 -12.03
C PHE A 293 -17.19 7.75 -11.94
N SER A 294 -16.39 6.98 -12.68
CA SER A 294 -15.02 7.40 -12.98
C SER A 294 -15.10 8.64 -13.86
N ARG A 295 -14.42 9.68 -13.42
CA ARG A 295 -14.40 10.99 -14.08
C ARG A 295 -13.04 11.17 -14.70
N SER A 296 -13.03 11.47 -15.98
CA SER A 296 -11.82 11.87 -16.69
C SER A 296 -11.73 13.38 -16.77
N VAL A 297 -10.52 13.92 -16.82
CA VAL A 297 -10.28 15.34 -17.07
C VAL A 297 -9.27 15.52 -18.20
N VAL A 298 -9.45 16.57 -18.98
CA VAL A 298 -8.56 16.94 -20.09
C VAL A 298 -7.83 18.22 -19.71
N LEU A 299 -6.51 18.25 -19.87
CA LEU A 299 -5.70 19.43 -19.53
C LEU A 299 -5.81 20.48 -20.64
N ALA A 300 -6.14 21.71 -20.24
CA ALA A 300 -6.19 22.86 -21.14
C ALA A 300 -4.79 23.29 -21.61
N ASN A 301 -3.75 23.01 -20.82
CA ASN A 301 -2.35 23.29 -21.15
C ASN A 301 -1.56 22.09 -21.66
N GLY A 302 -2.22 20.95 -21.93
CA GLY A 302 -1.59 19.79 -22.56
C GLY A 302 -1.19 20.10 -24.01
N VAL A 303 -0.02 19.62 -24.43
CA VAL A 303 0.49 19.82 -25.81
C VAL A 303 -0.44 19.18 -26.83
N ASN A 304 -1.05 18.04 -26.50
CA ASN A 304 -1.94 17.28 -27.37
C ASN A 304 -3.42 17.46 -27.00
N ARG A 305 -3.79 18.63 -26.46
CA ARG A 305 -5.16 18.96 -26.01
C ARG A 305 -6.26 18.54 -27.01
N ASP A 306 -6.10 18.88 -28.28
CA ASP A 306 -7.14 18.58 -29.29
C ASP A 306 -7.24 17.07 -29.58
N ALA A 307 -6.12 16.34 -29.49
CA ALA A 307 -6.12 14.89 -29.58
C ALA A 307 -6.77 14.26 -28.33
N ALA A 308 -6.51 14.80 -27.14
CA ALA A 308 -7.14 14.38 -25.89
C ALA A 308 -8.66 14.64 -25.90
N LEU A 309 -9.14 15.70 -26.54
CA LEU A 309 -10.58 15.94 -26.76
C LEU A 309 -11.20 14.93 -27.73
N LYS A 310 -10.47 14.47 -28.75
CA LYS A 310 -10.93 13.34 -29.59
C LYS A 310 -11.01 12.04 -28.79
N LEU A 311 -10.07 11.80 -27.88
CA LEU A 311 -10.11 10.65 -26.97
C LEU A 311 -11.32 10.73 -26.03
N ALA A 312 -11.55 11.91 -25.43
CA ALA A 312 -12.72 12.21 -24.61
C ALA A 312 -14.04 11.93 -25.36
N ASP A 313 -14.14 12.30 -26.64
CA ASP A 313 -15.33 12.01 -27.44
C ASP A 313 -15.44 10.52 -27.81
N TYR A 314 -14.31 9.86 -28.10
CA TYR A 314 -14.26 8.45 -28.49
C TYR A 314 -14.72 7.51 -27.38
N ILE A 315 -14.32 7.77 -26.13
CA ILE A 315 -14.73 6.90 -25.01
C ILE A 315 -16.23 6.94 -24.72
N LEU A 316 -16.96 7.93 -25.27
CA LEU A 316 -18.42 8.05 -25.18
C LEU A 316 -19.15 7.37 -26.36
N THR A 317 -18.42 6.78 -27.32
CA THR A 317 -19.04 6.05 -28.44
C THR A 317 -19.80 4.82 -27.95
N GLU A 318 -20.83 4.41 -28.69
CA GLU A 318 -21.63 3.23 -28.34
C GLU A 318 -20.79 1.96 -28.24
N GLU A 319 -19.75 1.82 -29.06
CA GLU A 319 -18.81 0.70 -29.01
C GLU A 319 -18.09 0.63 -27.65
N VAL A 320 -17.47 1.72 -27.22
CA VAL A 320 -16.75 1.77 -25.93
C VAL A 320 -17.73 1.66 -24.76
N GLN A 321 -18.89 2.31 -24.84
CA GLN A 321 -19.91 2.26 -23.79
C GLN A 321 -20.54 0.85 -23.66
N ASN A 322 -20.67 0.09 -24.76
CA ASN A 322 -21.04 -1.32 -24.70
C ASN A 322 -19.92 -2.18 -24.12
N ALA A 323 -18.66 -1.90 -24.44
CA ALA A 323 -17.53 -2.64 -23.87
C ALA A 323 -17.36 -2.38 -22.36
N VAL A 324 -17.74 -1.20 -21.85
CA VAL A 324 -17.83 -0.94 -20.40
C VAL A 324 -18.80 -1.92 -19.72
N LEU A 325 -19.89 -2.29 -20.39
CA LEU A 325 -20.85 -3.29 -19.89
C LEU A 325 -20.30 -4.71 -20.01
N THR A 326 -19.74 -5.10 -21.16
CA THR A 326 -19.37 -6.50 -21.43
C THR A 326 -18.02 -6.90 -20.88
N GLU A 327 -17.04 -6.00 -20.88
CA GLU A 327 -15.64 -6.30 -20.50
C GLU A 327 -15.31 -5.87 -19.07
N LEU A 328 -15.89 -4.75 -18.59
CA LEU A 328 -15.62 -4.23 -17.25
C LEU A 328 -16.72 -4.58 -16.22
N GLY A 329 -17.91 -4.96 -16.67
CA GLY A 329 -19.07 -5.14 -15.78
C GLY A 329 -19.50 -3.85 -15.07
N GLY A 330 -19.13 -2.69 -15.63
CA GLY A 330 -19.55 -1.36 -15.17
C GLY A 330 -20.78 -0.87 -15.95
N PHE A 331 -21.38 0.23 -15.52
CA PHE A 331 -22.43 0.92 -16.26
C PHE A 331 -21.83 2.04 -17.11
N PRO A 332 -22.35 2.29 -18.32
CA PRO A 332 -21.86 3.33 -19.22
C PRO A 332 -22.08 4.73 -18.60
N GLY A 333 -21.12 5.65 -18.81
CA GLY A 333 -21.27 7.07 -18.49
C GLY A 333 -22.19 7.80 -19.48
N GLY A 334 -22.41 7.23 -20.66
CA GLY A 334 -23.39 7.65 -21.67
C GLY A 334 -24.72 6.89 -21.62
N VAL A 335 -25.75 7.44 -22.25
CA VAL A 335 -27.11 6.92 -22.36
C VAL A 335 -27.11 5.84 -23.44
N LEU A 336 -26.84 4.60 -23.01
CA LEU A 336 -27.62 3.48 -23.52
C LEU A 336 -28.84 3.33 -22.60
N GLY A 337 -30.02 3.35 -23.20
CA GLY A 337 -31.28 3.59 -22.52
C GLY A 337 -31.52 2.79 -21.25
N LEU A 338 -31.88 3.50 -20.17
CA LEU A 338 -32.78 3.04 -19.12
C LEU A 338 -34.18 2.75 -19.71
N ARG A 339 -34.27 1.89 -20.73
CA ARG A 339 -35.53 1.34 -21.21
C ARG A 339 -35.55 -0.16 -20.92
N GLU A 340 -36.19 -0.42 -19.79
CA GLU A 340 -36.74 -1.69 -19.32
C GLU A 340 -35.80 -2.75 -18.72
N PRO A 341 -36.18 -3.34 -17.57
CA PRO A 341 -35.47 -4.45 -16.94
C PRO A 341 -35.74 -5.74 -17.73
N GLY A 342 -35.03 -5.95 -18.83
CA GLY A 342 -35.22 -7.15 -19.67
C GLY A 342 -34.06 -7.57 -20.57
N ALA A 343 -33.11 -6.69 -20.88
CA ALA A 343 -32.10 -6.98 -21.92
C ALA A 343 -30.77 -7.57 -21.40
N ALA A 344 -30.76 -8.24 -20.26
CA ALA A 344 -29.56 -8.93 -19.72
C ALA A 344 -29.61 -10.46 -19.91
N ARG A 345 -30.31 -10.97 -20.93
CA ARG A 345 -30.49 -12.43 -21.12
C ARG A 345 -30.21 -13.02 -22.50
N GLU A 346 -29.75 -12.27 -23.48
CA GLU A 346 -29.34 -12.85 -24.76
C GLU A 346 -28.09 -12.18 -25.29
N VAL A 347 -26.91 -12.62 -24.86
CA VAL A 347 -25.73 -12.93 -25.70
C VAL A 347 -24.80 -13.75 -24.81
N CYS A 348 -24.98 -15.07 -24.80
CA CYS A 348 -23.98 -15.99 -24.25
C CYS A 348 -23.89 -17.18 -25.20
N GLY A 349 -22.84 -17.18 -26.00
CA GLY A 349 -22.64 -18.21 -27.01
C GLY A 349 -21.44 -17.91 -27.90
N ARG A 350 -20.23 -17.91 -27.33
CA ARG A 350 -19.00 -18.18 -28.07
C ARG A 350 -17.88 -18.63 -27.13
N ASP A 351 -17.46 -19.88 -27.31
CA ASP A 351 -16.30 -20.54 -26.70
C ASP A 351 -15.01 -19.89 -27.24
N PRO A 352 -14.10 -19.37 -26.41
CA PRO A 352 -12.82 -18.84 -26.86
C PRO A 352 -11.80 -19.98 -26.99
N ARG A 353 -12.00 -20.89 -27.94
CA ARG A 353 -11.02 -21.94 -28.30
C ARG A 353 -10.85 -22.18 -29.80
N ASP A 354 -11.15 -21.19 -30.63
CA ASP A 354 -10.89 -21.27 -32.07
C ASP A 354 -10.27 -19.97 -32.61
N ASP A 355 -8.94 -19.83 -32.49
CA ASP A 355 -8.12 -19.28 -33.58
C ASP A 355 -6.69 -19.88 -33.53
N PRO A 356 -6.27 -20.64 -34.55
CA PRO A 356 -4.95 -21.24 -34.62
C PRO A 356 -3.96 -20.28 -35.27
N ARG A 357 -2.94 -19.85 -34.53
CA ARG A 357 -1.65 -19.42 -35.09
C ARG A 357 -0.65 -19.13 -33.98
N LEU A 358 0.35 -20.00 -33.81
CA LEU A 358 1.77 -19.67 -33.57
C LEU A 358 2.61 -20.97 -33.61
N PRO A 359 3.80 -21.00 -34.24
CA PRO A 359 4.49 -22.25 -34.58
C PRO A 359 5.50 -22.74 -33.52
N GLU A 360 5.54 -24.06 -33.38
CA GLU A 360 6.47 -24.85 -32.58
C GLU A 360 7.94 -24.64 -32.97
N ARG A 361 8.80 -24.36 -31.98
CA ARG A 361 10.26 -24.47 -32.15
C ARG A 361 10.75 -25.86 -31.75
N ARG A 362 11.27 -26.56 -32.75
CA ARG A 362 11.94 -27.86 -32.69
C ARG A 362 13.11 -27.87 -31.70
N LEU A 363 13.13 -28.91 -30.88
CA LEU A 363 14.29 -29.39 -30.14
C LEU A 363 15.27 -30.05 -31.11
N GLY A 364 16.48 -29.49 -31.20
CA GLY A 364 17.63 -30.09 -31.89
C GLY A 364 18.59 -30.70 -30.87
N GLY A 365 18.82 -32.00 -30.99
CA GLY A 365 19.77 -32.75 -30.18
C GLY A 365 21.24 -32.41 -30.48
N GLY A 366 22.09 -32.62 -29.47
CA GLY A 366 23.53 -32.43 -29.55
C GLY A 366 24.24 -33.20 -28.43
N ASP A 367 24.55 -34.44 -28.78
CA ASP A 367 25.45 -35.42 -28.18
C ASP A 367 26.58 -34.89 -27.27
N GLN A 368 26.70 -35.45 -26.06
CA GLN A 368 27.95 -35.44 -25.29
C GLN A 368 28.18 -36.77 -24.57
N ARG A 369 29.06 -37.59 -25.15
CA ARG A 369 29.79 -38.66 -24.45
C ARG A 369 31.25 -38.25 -24.23
N ARG A 370 31.71 -38.52 -23.00
CA ARG A 370 33.06 -38.92 -22.53
C ARG A 370 34.29 -38.09 -22.96
N LEU A 371 35.11 -37.76 -21.96
CA LEU A 371 36.47 -38.31 -21.71
C LEU A 371 37.06 -37.56 -20.49
N VAL A 372 37.22 -38.23 -19.34
CA VAL A 372 38.45 -38.84 -18.80
C VAL A 372 39.49 -37.83 -18.26
N SER A 373 39.90 -38.15 -17.04
CA SER A 373 40.88 -37.48 -16.18
C SER A 373 42.27 -37.34 -16.77
N GLU A 374 42.97 -36.27 -16.40
CA GLU A 374 44.43 -36.30 -16.23
C GLU A 374 44.89 -35.33 -15.13
N ARG A 375 45.90 -35.77 -14.36
CA ARG A 375 46.45 -35.10 -13.17
C ARG A 375 47.72 -34.30 -13.51
N ARG A 376 48.01 -33.33 -12.61
CA ARG A 376 49.31 -32.74 -12.19
C ARG A 376 49.93 -31.60 -13.04
N PRO A 377 50.88 -30.78 -12.49
CA PRO A 377 51.23 -30.52 -11.08
C PRO A 377 51.39 -29.02 -10.70
N GLU A 378 51.62 -28.78 -9.41
CA GLU A 378 51.95 -27.52 -8.72
C GLU A 378 53.13 -26.72 -9.31
N ARG A 379 53.04 -25.38 -9.23
CA ARG A 379 54.20 -24.47 -9.27
C ARG A 379 54.08 -23.34 -8.23
N ALA A 380 55.21 -23.10 -7.56
CA ALA A 380 55.49 -22.23 -6.43
C ALA A 380 55.25 -20.71 -6.64
N PRO A 381 55.17 -19.90 -5.56
CA PRO A 381 54.84 -18.48 -5.65
C PRO A 381 56.07 -17.62 -6.02
N ARG A 382 55.90 -16.70 -6.99
CA ARG A 382 56.90 -15.67 -7.31
C ARG A 382 56.79 -14.50 -6.33
N ARG A 383 57.91 -14.18 -5.67
CA ARG A 383 58.16 -12.94 -4.91
C ARG A 383 57.91 -11.72 -5.80
N VAL A 384 57.02 -10.83 -5.36
CA VAL A 384 56.87 -9.48 -5.90
C VAL A 384 57.72 -8.55 -5.04
N THR A 385 58.74 -7.96 -5.64
CA THR A 385 59.57 -6.91 -5.03
C THR A 385 58.78 -5.60 -5.01
N ALA A 386 58.66 -4.99 -3.83
CA ALA A 386 58.08 -3.67 -3.65
C ALA A 386 59.07 -2.58 -4.10
N ARG A 387 58.61 -1.64 -4.94
CA ARG A 387 59.22 -0.31 -5.08
C ARG A 387 58.40 0.70 -4.25
N PRO A 388 59.02 1.58 -3.45
CA PRO A 388 58.30 2.64 -2.77
C PRO A 388 58.36 3.92 -3.60
N ASP A 389 57.26 4.25 -4.30
CA ASP A 389 57.00 5.63 -4.73
C ASP A 389 55.92 6.20 -3.80
N THR A 390 56.31 7.13 -2.93
CA THR A 390 55.40 7.85 -2.03
C THR A 390 55.13 9.25 -2.61
N PRO A 391 53.97 9.48 -3.26
CA PRO A 391 53.49 10.84 -3.48
C PRO A 391 52.89 11.40 -2.18
N THR A 392 53.20 12.66 -1.95
CA THR A 392 52.96 13.49 -0.75
C THR A 392 51.52 13.42 -0.21
N ALA A 393 51.42 13.33 1.12
CA ALA A 393 50.19 13.04 1.88
C ALA A 393 49.08 14.10 1.74
N THR A 394 49.35 15.28 1.19
CA THR A 394 48.41 16.40 1.10
C THR A 394 47.47 16.31 -0.10
N SER A 395 47.92 15.78 -1.24
CA SER A 395 47.13 15.64 -2.49
C SER A 395 46.15 14.45 -2.44
N ARG A 396 46.51 13.39 -1.70
CA ARG A 396 45.63 12.21 -1.51
C ARG A 396 44.39 12.52 -0.65
N ARG A 397 44.43 13.56 0.19
CA ARG A 397 43.33 13.94 1.09
C ARG A 397 42.14 14.55 0.34
N SER A 398 42.39 15.42 -0.63
CA SER A 398 41.34 16.07 -1.43
C SER A 398 40.71 15.11 -2.44
N ILE A 399 41.51 14.24 -3.07
CA ILE A 399 40.97 13.17 -3.94
C ILE A 399 40.12 12.19 -3.12
N GLY A 400 40.56 11.84 -1.90
CA GLY A 400 39.76 11.01 -0.99
C GLY A 400 38.42 11.66 -0.61
N LEU A 401 38.41 12.96 -0.32
CA LEU A 401 37.18 13.72 -0.05
C LEU A 401 36.26 13.80 -1.27
N LEU A 402 36.81 13.99 -2.48
CA LEU A 402 36.03 14.00 -3.72
C LEU A 402 35.38 12.65 -4.04
N LEU A 403 36.00 11.53 -3.68
CA LEU A 403 35.41 10.20 -3.85
C LEU A 403 34.27 9.92 -2.85
N VAL A 404 34.31 10.53 -1.68
CA VAL A 404 33.26 10.41 -0.64
C VAL A 404 32.17 11.48 -0.80
N ALA A 405 32.44 12.57 -1.52
CA ALA A 405 31.50 13.67 -1.71
C ALA A 405 30.18 13.24 -2.37
N PRO A 406 30.14 12.45 -3.47
CA PRO A 406 28.87 12.04 -4.08
C PRO A 406 27.94 11.26 -3.12
N PRO A 407 28.37 10.18 -2.43
CA PRO A 407 27.48 9.48 -1.52
C PRO A 407 27.07 10.33 -0.31
N VAL A 408 27.95 11.18 0.22
CA VAL A 408 27.60 12.09 1.33
C VAL A 408 26.61 13.17 0.88
N ALA A 409 26.77 13.72 -0.32
CA ALA A 409 25.84 14.68 -0.89
C ALA A 409 24.44 14.07 -1.10
N LEU A 410 24.38 12.81 -1.55
CA LEU A 410 23.11 12.08 -1.66
C LEU A 410 22.44 11.89 -0.29
N VAL A 411 23.19 11.56 0.76
CA VAL A 411 22.65 11.50 2.13
C VAL A 411 22.14 12.87 2.59
N GLY A 412 22.92 13.93 2.32
CA GLY A 412 22.51 15.30 2.63
C GLY A 412 21.21 15.70 1.92
N TRP A 413 21.08 15.36 0.65
CA TRP A 413 19.95 15.75 -0.19
C TRP A 413 18.71 14.87 -0.03
N LEU A 414 18.86 13.55 0.04
CA LEU A 414 17.74 12.60 0.07
C LEU A 414 17.25 12.28 1.49
N ILE A 415 18.04 12.54 2.53
CA ILE A 415 17.68 12.22 3.91
C ILE A 415 17.64 13.48 4.77
N ILE A 416 18.76 14.22 4.86
CA ILE A 416 18.86 15.35 5.79
C ILE A 416 17.96 16.52 5.35
N TRP A 417 17.95 16.86 4.06
CA TRP A 417 17.13 17.94 3.54
C TRP A 417 15.62 17.73 3.75
N PRO A 418 15.01 16.56 3.42
CA PRO A 418 13.61 16.30 3.74
C PRO A 418 13.27 16.41 5.22
N ILE A 419 14.14 15.95 6.12
CA ILE A 419 13.94 16.07 7.58
C ILE A 419 13.90 17.55 7.99
N LEU A 420 14.89 18.34 7.56
CA LEU A 420 14.94 19.77 7.85
C LEU A 420 13.76 20.52 7.23
N SER A 421 13.37 20.16 6.01
CA SER A 421 12.20 20.70 5.31
C SER A 421 10.91 20.37 6.05
N ALA A 422 10.74 19.14 6.53
CA ALA A 422 9.56 18.72 7.31
C ALA A 422 9.44 19.53 8.60
N ILE A 423 10.53 19.66 9.37
CA ILE A 423 10.57 20.49 10.58
C ILE A 423 10.29 21.97 10.26
N GLY A 424 10.84 22.48 9.16
CA GLY A 424 10.57 23.84 8.71
C GLY A 424 9.11 24.06 8.34
N ARG A 425 8.49 23.13 7.62
CA ARG A 425 7.08 23.22 7.19
C ARG A 425 6.09 23.16 8.36
N THR A 426 6.42 22.45 9.43
CA THR A 426 5.55 22.35 10.62
C THR A 426 5.71 23.52 11.58
N LEU A 427 6.88 24.17 11.60
CA LEU A 427 7.13 25.37 12.41
C LEU A 427 6.72 26.66 11.71
N PHE A 428 6.72 26.69 10.38
CA PHE A 428 6.41 27.87 9.57
C PHE A 428 5.16 27.63 8.71
N LEU A 429 3.99 27.87 9.29
CA LEU A 429 2.70 27.71 8.60
C LEU A 429 2.37 28.95 7.75
N PRO A 430 1.63 28.79 6.63
CA PRO A 430 1.08 29.92 5.88
C PRO A 430 0.17 30.77 6.77
N ASP A 431 0.30 32.09 6.71
CA ASP A 431 -0.48 33.04 7.52
C ASP A 431 -1.70 33.64 6.77
N GLY A 432 -1.99 33.16 5.56
CA GLY A 432 -3.11 33.63 4.73
C GLY A 432 -2.82 34.92 3.95
N GLU A 433 -1.80 35.69 4.32
CA GLU A 433 -1.37 36.92 3.63
C GLU A 433 -0.17 36.69 2.69
N GLY A 434 0.14 35.41 2.40
CA GLY A 434 1.28 35.01 1.58
C GLY A 434 2.61 34.95 2.32
N GLY A 435 2.61 35.22 3.63
CA GLY A 435 3.75 35.07 4.53
C GLY A 435 3.79 33.69 5.21
N ARG A 436 4.76 33.52 6.11
CA ARG A 436 4.85 32.36 6.99
C ARG A 436 4.96 32.82 8.43
N ARG A 437 4.05 32.36 9.29
CA ARG A 437 4.14 32.59 10.73
C ARG A 437 4.88 31.45 11.43
N PHE A 438 5.76 31.80 12.35
CA PHE A 438 6.31 30.82 13.28
C PHE A 438 5.23 30.40 14.28
N THR A 439 4.93 29.11 14.37
CA THR A 439 3.91 28.55 15.26
C THR A 439 4.22 27.12 15.66
N VAL A 440 3.71 26.71 16.82
CA VAL A 440 3.80 25.33 17.34
C VAL A 440 2.42 24.67 17.47
N GLU A 441 1.41 25.29 16.87
CA GLU A 441 0.01 24.92 17.00
C GLU A 441 -0.29 23.47 16.60
N THR A 442 0.34 22.95 15.55
CA THR A 442 0.15 21.56 15.13
C THR A 442 0.66 20.57 16.17
N TYR A 443 1.76 20.89 16.85
CA TYR A 443 2.28 20.07 17.95
C TYR A 443 1.37 20.14 19.17
N VAL A 444 0.88 21.34 19.51
CA VAL A 444 -0.10 21.49 20.60
C VAL A 444 -1.37 20.70 20.29
N GLY A 445 -1.86 20.75 19.04
CA GLY A 445 -2.99 19.96 18.57
C GLY A 445 -2.76 18.46 18.75
N PHE A 446 -1.61 17.95 18.30
CA PHE A 446 -1.27 16.53 18.48
C PHE A 446 -1.24 16.10 19.95
N PHE A 447 -0.58 16.86 20.82
CA PHE A 447 -0.43 16.50 22.23
C PHE A 447 -1.67 16.80 23.09
N SER A 448 -2.65 17.53 22.55
CA SER A 448 -3.93 17.80 23.21
C SER A 448 -5.04 16.84 22.77
N ASP A 449 -4.88 16.20 21.60
CA ASP A 449 -5.83 15.24 21.05
C ASP A 449 -5.65 13.83 21.69
N PRO A 450 -6.65 13.31 22.44
CA PRO A 450 -6.59 11.98 23.03
C PRO A 450 -6.41 10.86 22.01
N TYR A 451 -6.90 11.05 20.78
CA TYR A 451 -6.79 10.05 19.73
C TYR A 451 -5.34 9.93 19.25
N SER A 452 -4.68 11.06 18.97
CA SER A 452 -3.25 11.12 18.64
C SER A 452 -2.37 10.52 19.74
N LEU A 453 -2.66 10.84 21.01
CA LEU A 453 -1.96 10.26 22.16
C LEU A 453 -2.19 8.74 22.28
N GLY A 454 -3.41 8.27 21.99
CA GLY A 454 -3.75 6.85 21.95
C GLY A 454 -2.92 6.08 20.91
N ASN A 455 -2.80 6.64 19.71
CA ASN A 455 -2.00 6.05 18.61
C ASN A 455 -0.50 6.01 18.94
N LEU A 456 0.03 7.09 19.51
CA LEU A 456 1.40 7.13 20.01
C LEU A 456 1.60 6.09 21.13
N GLY A 457 0.64 5.99 22.06
CA GLY A 457 0.64 5.03 23.16
C GLY A 457 0.70 3.58 22.69
N VAL A 458 -0.16 3.19 21.73
CA VAL A 458 -0.13 1.85 21.12
C VAL A 458 1.17 1.58 20.39
N THR A 459 1.74 2.58 19.72
CA THR A 459 3.03 2.44 19.02
C THR A 459 4.17 2.18 19.99
N LEU A 460 4.24 2.96 21.08
CA LEU A 460 5.23 2.80 22.14
C LEU A 460 5.06 1.47 22.86
N TRP A 461 3.82 1.09 23.19
CA TRP A 461 3.50 -0.18 23.82
C TRP A 461 3.91 -1.35 22.94
N THR A 462 3.48 -1.37 21.67
CA THR A 462 3.81 -2.42 20.71
C THR A 462 5.32 -2.56 20.56
N THR A 463 6.03 -1.43 20.43
CA THR A 463 7.48 -1.41 20.26
C THR A 463 8.21 -1.93 21.50
N GLY A 464 7.79 -1.51 22.70
CA GLY A 464 8.34 -2.00 23.96
C GLY A 464 8.10 -3.50 24.16
N VAL A 465 6.87 -3.97 23.93
CA VAL A 465 6.51 -5.39 24.02
C VAL A 465 7.33 -6.22 23.04
N CYS A 466 7.42 -5.82 21.78
CA CYS A 466 8.21 -6.54 20.79
C CYS A 466 9.70 -6.58 21.15
N ALA A 467 10.28 -5.47 21.63
CA ALA A 467 11.68 -5.44 22.06
C ALA A 467 11.96 -6.45 23.18
N VAL A 468 11.05 -6.56 24.16
CA VAL A 468 11.18 -7.54 25.25
C VAL A 468 11.00 -8.97 24.74
N LEU A 469 9.95 -9.24 23.95
CA LEU A 469 9.68 -10.58 23.41
C LEU A 469 10.81 -11.05 22.49
N LEU A 470 11.37 -10.17 21.66
CA LEU A 470 12.49 -10.49 20.79
C LEU A 470 13.73 -10.88 21.59
N LEU A 471 14.04 -10.22 22.72
CA LEU A 471 15.13 -10.68 23.58
C LEU A 471 14.83 -12.04 24.23
N ILE A 472 13.62 -12.21 24.75
CA ILE A 472 13.19 -13.46 25.40
C ILE A 472 13.32 -14.65 24.42
N VAL A 473 12.98 -14.45 23.15
CA VAL A 473 13.03 -15.49 22.12
C VAL A 473 14.44 -15.64 21.53
N CYS A 474 15.07 -14.53 21.12
CA CYS A 474 16.30 -14.57 20.32
C CYS A 474 17.55 -14.85 21.16
N LEU A 475 17.59 -14.43 22.44
CA LEU A 475 18.77 -14.66 23.28
C LEU A 475 18.99 -16.16 23.58
N PRO A 476 17.97 -16.96 23.95
CA PRO A 476 18.11 -18.42 24.03
C PRO A 476 18.52 -19.07 22.72
N ILE A 477 17.92 -18.66 21.59
CA ILE A 477 18.29 -19.17 20.26
C ILE A 477 19.76 -18.87 19.96
N ALA A 478 20.22 -17.64 20.19
CA ALA A 478 21.60 -17.24 19.94
C ALA A 478 22.58 -17.98 20.88
N LEU A 479 22.23 -18.17 22.16
CA LEU A 479 23.03 -18.97 23.10
C LEU A 479 23.12 -20.43 22.65
N TYR A 480 22.01 -21.03 22.22
CA TYR A 480 21.99 -22.39 21.70
C TYR A 480 22.88 -22.51 20.46
N LEU A 481 22.71 -21.63 19.48
CA LEU A 481 23.49 -21.61 18.25
C LEU A 481 24.99 -21.30 18.47
N ARG A 482 25.34 -20.59 19.55
CA ARG A 482 26.75 -20.36 19.93
C ARG A 482 27.44 -21.63 20.43
N PHE A 483 26.75 -22.47 21.21
CA PHE A 483 27.37 -23.59 21.91
C PHE A 483 27.02 -24.97 21.33
N ALA A 484 25.95 -25.09 20.55
CA ALA A 484 25.55 -26.34 19.90
C ALA A 484 26.26 -26.53 18.56
N LYS A 485 26.69 -27.78 18.30
CA LYS A 485 27.26 -28.20 17.02
C LYS A 485 26.45 -29.38 16.49
N GLY A 486 26.16 -29.42 15.20
CA GLY A 486 25.46 -30.54 14.54
C GLY A 486 24.26 -30.12 13.67
N PRO A 487 23.53 -31.09 13.11
CA PRO A 487 22.45 -30.83 12.16
C PRO A 487 21.27 -30.07 12.77
N LEU A 488 20.95 -30.30 14.05
CA LEU A 488 19.88 -29.56 14.73
C LEU A 488 20.21 -28.07 14.88
N ALA A 489 21.47 -27.71 15.16
CA ALA A 489 21.89 -26.31 15.21
C ALA A 489 21.76 -25.64 13.83
N ALA A 490 22.16 -26.34 12.76
CA ALA A 490 21.95 -25.86 11.39
C ALA A 490 20.46 -25.68 11.06
N TYR A 491 19.59 -26.61 11.47
CA TYR A 491 18.15 -26.50 11.28
C TYR A 491 17.53 -25.32 12.04
N VAL A 492 17.88 -25.15 13.31
CA VAL A 492 17.42 -24.01 14.13
C VAL A 492 17.90 -22.68 13.53
N GLN A 493 19.14 -22.62 13.05
CA GLN A 493 19.67 -21.44 12.37
C GLN A 493 18.88 -21.14 11.08
N SER A 494 18.62 -22.15 10.26
CA SER A 494 17.81 -22.00 9.04
C SER A 494 16.41 -21.50 9.35
N LEU A 495 15.73 -22.06 10.36
CA LEU A 495 14.40 -21.60 10.79
C LEU A 495 14.42 -20.16 11.33
N ALA A 496 15.44 -19.79 12.09
CA ALA A 496 15.56 -18.45 12.65
C ALA A 496 15.87 -17.38 11.57
N ILE A 497 16.55 -17.76 10.49
CA ILE A 497 16.89 -16.85 9.38
C ILE A 497 15.78 -16.82 8.32
N PHE A 498 14.99 -17.89 8.19
CA PHE A 498 13.91 -18.02 7.21
C PHE A 498 12.99 -16.79 7.07
N PRO A 499 12.57 -16.11 8.16
CA PRO A 499 11.71 -14.92 8.07
C PRO A 499 12.26 -13.82 7.16
N MET A 500 13.59 -13.69 7.04
CA MET A 500 14.24 -12.66 6.23
C MET A 500 13.88 -12.76 4.74
N PHE A 501 13.43 -13.92 4.26
CA PHE A 501 13.07 -14.16 2.86
C PHE A 501 11.58 -13.96 2.59
N VAL A 502 10.76 -13.71 3.61
CA VAL A 502 9.31 -13.57 3.47
C VAL A 502 8.96 -12.08 3.50
N PRO A 503 8.46 -11.50 2.39
CA PRO A 503 7.94 -10.15 2.39
C PRO A 503 6.85 -9.95 3.45
N SER A 504 6.88 -8.80 4.13
CA SER A 504 5.96 -8.48 5.23
C SER A 504 4.47 -8.55 4.83
N VAL A 505 4.15 -8.26 3.57
CA VAL A 505 2.78 -8.41 3.02
C VAL A 505 2.36 -9.88 3.01
N ILE A 506 3.22 -10.78 2.52
CA ILE A 506 2.94 -12.22 2.48
C ILE A 506 2.80 -12.76 3.90
N LEU A 507 3.68 -12.33 4.82
CA LEU A 507 3.57 -12.66 6.23
C LEU A 507 2.23 -12.21 6.82
N SER A 508 1.78 -11.00 6.49
CA SER A 508 0.51 -10.46 6.97
C SER A 508 -0.66 -11.37 6.55
N TYR A 509 -0.73 -11.76 5.28
CA TYR A 509 -1.76 -12.69 4.80
C TYR A 509 -1.64 -14.10 5.39
N ALA A 510 -0.42 -14.59 5.61
CA ALA A 510 -0.20 -15.86 6.27
C ALA A 510 -0.73 -15.83 7.72
N ILE A 511 -0.46 -14.75 8.45
CA ILE A 511 -0.98 -14.54 9.81
C ILE A 511 -2.52 -14.45 9.80
N ILE A 512 -3.12 -13.73 8.85
CA ILE A 512 -4.59 -13.69 8.72
C ILE A 512 -5.15 -15.10 8.52
N ARG A 513 -4.55 -15.90 7.63
CA ARG A 513 -5.04 -17.25 7.34
C ARG A 513 -4.90 -18.20 8.54
N VAL A 514 -3.88 -18.01 9.37
CA VAL A 514 -3.60 -18.90 10.51
C VAL A 514 -4.34 -18.45 11.76
N LEU A 515 -4.25 -17.17 12.09
CA LEU A 515 -4.68 -16.57 13.35
C LEU A 515 -5.92 -15.68 13.22
N GLY A 516 -6.38 -15.38 12.01
CA GLY A 516 -7.60 -14.61 11.79
C GLY A 516 -8.87 -15.37 12.22
N PRO A 517 -10.03 -14.70 12.18
CA PRO A 517 -11.34 -15.31 12.33
C PRO A 517 -11.49 -16.57 11.48
N ASN A 518 -11.82 -17.70 12.10
CA ASN A 518 -11.94 -19.00 11.42
C ASN A 518 -10.66 -19.46 10.69
N GLY A 519 -9.50 -18.96 11.10
CA GLY A 519 -8.21 -19.37 10.57
C GLY A 519 -7.85 -20.82 10.93
N THR A 520 -6.71 -21.29 10.42
CA THR A 520 -6.24 -22.67 10.65
C THR A 520 -6.22 -23.06 12.12
N VAL A 521 -5.84 -22.15 13.02
CA VAL A 521 -5.81 -22.44 14.47
C VAL A 521 -7.22 -22.70 15.02
N ASP A 522 -8.19 -21.87 14.62
CA ASP A 522 -9.57 -22.01 15.08
C ASP A 522 -10.19 -23.33 14.57
N ILE A 523 -9.93 -23.67 13.30
CA ILE A 523 -10.36 -24.94 12.68
C ILE A 523 -9.80 -26.14 13.46
N LEU A 524 -8.51 -26.10 13.80
CA LEU A 524 -7.85 -27.19 14.54
C LEU A 524 -8.35 -27.30 15.98
N LEU A 525 -8.58 -26.17 16.66
CA LEU A 525 -9.14 -26.16 18.03
C LEU A 525 -10.55 -26.74 18.04
N ASN A 526 -11.39 -26.36 17.09
CA ASN A 526 -12.74 -26.88 16.95
C ASN A 526 -12.72 -28.41 16.67
N ALA A 527 -11.82 -28.87 15.79
CA ALA A 527 -11.67 -30.29 15.48
C ALA A 527 -11.32 -31.17 16.70
N VAL A 528 -10.67 -30.62 17.72
CA VAL A 528 -10.35 -31.32 18.97
C VAL A 528 -11.29 -30.98 20.13
N GLY A 529 -12.37 -30.23 19.88
CA GLY A 529 -13.38 -29.86 20.87
C GLY A 529 -12.95 -28.79 21.87
N LEU A 530 -11.92 -27.98 21.55
CA LEU A 530 -11.47 -26.86 22.37
C LEU A 530 -12.24 -25.56 22.03
N PRO A 531 -12.43 -24.66 23.01
CA PRO A 531 -13.13 -23.40 22.78
C PRO A 531 -12.35 -22.47 21.84
N LYS A 532 -13.08 -21.67 21.06
CA LYS A 532 -12.53 -20.63 20.17
C LYS A 532 -11.72 -19.63 21.00
N ILE A 533 -10.49 -19.37 20.58
CA ILE A 533 -9.66 -18.31 21.13
C ILE A 533 -9.99 -16.98 20.45
N GLN A 534 -9.93 -15.88 21.20
CA GLN A 534 -10.04 -14.55 20.58
C GLN A 534 -8.86 -14.34 19.63
N SER A 535 -9.17 -14.05 18.37
CA SER A 535 -8.17 -13.83 17.34
C SER A 535 -7.32 -12.59 17.68
N PRO A 536 -5.99 -12.66 17.54
CA PRO A 536 -5.14 -11.47 17.66
C PRO A 536 -5.25 -10.54 16.45
N TYR A 537 -5.93 -10.95 15.37
CA TYR A 537 -6.14 -10.13 14.17
C TYR A 537 -6.98 -8.89 14.50
N LEU A 538 -6.59 -7.74 13.96
CA LEU A 538 -7.19 -6.42 14.25
C LEU A 538 -7.15 -6.02 15.73
N THR A 539 -6.22 -6.60 16.49
CA THR A 539 -5.89 -6.18 17.85
C THR A 539 -4.43 -5.72 17.91
N PRO A 540 -3.98 -5.01 18.97
CA PRO A 540 -2.57 -4.68 19.14
C PRO A 540 -1.63 -5.90 19.14
N TRP A 541 -2.14 -7.10 19.44
CA TRP A 541 -1.35 -8.34 19.40
C TRP A 541 -1.06 -8.84 17.99
N GLY A 542 -1.88 -8.52 16.99
CA GLY A 542 -1.67 -8.90 15.59
C GLY A 542 -0.32 -8.39 15.06
N PRO A 543 -0.07 -7.07 15.12
CA PRO A 543 1.23 -6.50 14.78
C PRO A 543 2.36 -7.04 15.65
N VAL A 544 2.16 -7.25 16.96
CA VAL A 544 3.22 -7.81 17.83
C VAL A 544 3.72 -9.16 17.32
N ILE A 545 2.82 -10.08 16.99
CA ILE A 545 3.18 -11.42 16.49
C ILE A 545 3.95 -11.31 15.18
N GLY A 546 3.44 -10.52 14.24
CA GLY A 546 4.07 -10.33 12.93
C GLY A 546 5.44 -9.66 13.05
N LEU A 547 5.56 -8.59 13.83
CA LEU A 547 6.78 -7.80 13.98
C LEU A 547 7.86 -8.58 14.74
N VAL A 548 7.50 -9.34 15.77
CA VAL A 548 8.45 -10.25 16.43
C VAL A 548 8.98 -11.25 15.43
N TRP A 549 8.12 -11.94 14.68
CA TRP A 549 8.57 -12.94 13.71
C TRP A 549 9.48 -12.34 12.63
N ASP A 550 9.09 -11.19 12.07
CA ASP A 550 9.82 -10.45 11.04
C ASP A 550 11.22 -10.00 11.51
N HIS A 551 11.38 -9.66 12.79
CA HIS A 551 12.63 -9.16 13.36
C HIS A 551 13.54 -10.22 14.00
N ILE A 552 13.10 -11.49 14.11
CA ILE A 552 13.93 -12.59 14.64
C ILE A 552 15.29 -12.69 13.93
N PRO A 553 15.39 -12.70 12.58
CA PRO A 553 16.66 -12.96 11.89
C PRO A 553 17.74 -11.94 12.26
N LEU A 554 17.42 -10.65 12.16
CA LEU A 554 18.37 -9.58 12.46
C LEU A 554 18.79 -9.60 13.93
N THR A 555 17.84 -9.81 14.84
CA THR A 555 18.09 -9.85 16.28
C THR A 555 19.01 -11.02 16.65
N VAL A 556 18.74 -12.23 16.13
CA VAL A 556 19.57 -13.41 16.37
C VAL A 556 20.99 -13.20 15.82
N LEU A 557 21.15 -12.63 14.63
CA LEU A 557 22.47 -12.38 14.03
C LEU A 557 23.31 -11.39 14.84
N ILE A 558 22.71 -10.31 15.35
CA ILE A 558 23.40 -9.33 16.20
C ILE A 558 23.84 -9.98 17.51
N LEU A 559 22.96 -10.75 18.16
CA LEU A 559 23.27 -11.45 19.41
C LEU A 559 24.35 -12.52 19.21
N LEU A 560 24.31 -13.26 18.11
CA LEU A 560 25.33 -14.24 17.74
C LEU A 560 26.69 -13.59 17.50
N SER A 561 26.73 -12.44 16.83
CA SER A 561 27.97 -11.68 16.65
C SER A 561 28.56 -11.24 18.00
N GLY A 562 27.71 -10.78 18.92
CA GLY A 562 28.10 -10.42 20.28
C GLY A 562 28.65 -11.59 21.09
N LEU A 563 27.92 -12.71 21.09
CA LEU A 563 28.37 -13.96 21.71
C LEU A 563 29.68 -14.45 21.10
N GLY A 564 29.81 -14.28 19.77
CA GLY A 564 31.02 -14.36 18.94
C GLY A 564 32.28 -13.89 19.65
N ALA A 565 32.22 -12.68 20.21
CA ALA A 565 33.35 -11.99 20.82
C ALA A 565 33.73 -12.48 22.23
N VAL A 566 32.91 -13.31 22.88
CA VAL A 566 33.25 -13.88 24.19
C VAL A 566 34.28 -14.99 23.99
N SER A 567 35.46 -14.83 24.59
CA SER A 567 36.54 -15.84 24.51
C SER A 567 36.19 -17.11 25.30
N ASP A 568 36.34 -18.27 24.67
CA ASP A 568 36.09 -19.57 25.33
C ASP A 568 36.99 -19.79 26.55
N ALA A 569 38.24 -19.29 26.53
CA ALA A 569 39.16 -19.35 27.67
C ALA A 569 38.61 -18.66 28.95
N SER A 570 37.86 -17.57 28.81
CA SER A 570 37.21 -16.92 29.97
C SER A 570 36.08 -17.77 30.55
N ILE A 571 35.41 -18.56 29.71
CA ILE A 571 34.34 -19.47 30.12
C ILE A 571 34.93 -20.71 30.81
N GLU A 572 36.02 -21.26 30.25
CA GLU A 572 36.75 -22.41 30.81
C GLU A 572 37.36 -22.06 32.17
N ALA A 573 38.11 -20.95 32.27
CA ALA A 573 38.69 -20.51 33.54
C ALA A 573 37.65 -20.31 34.66
N ALA A 574 36.46 -19.83 34.32
CA ALA A 574 35.37 -19.69 35.28
C ALA A 574 34.81 -21.05 35.73
N ARG A 575 34.74 -22.04 34.84
CA ARG A 575 34.33 -23.40 35.18
C ARG A 575 35.37 -24.10 36.07
N ASP A 576 36.66 -23.82 35.85
CA ASP A 576 37.75 -24.39 36.65
C ASP A 576 37.68 -23.94 38.13
N VAL A 577 37.22 -22.71 38.40
CA VAL A 577 36.97 -22.21 39.76
C VAL A 577 35.58 -22.62 40.31
N GLY A 578 34.88 -23.55 39.64
CA GLY A 578 33.61 -24.12 40.09
C GLY A 578 32.35 -23.34 39.68
N ALA A 579 32.44 -22.35 38.77
CA ALA A 579 31.27 -21.60 38.34
C ALA A 579 30.30 -22.49 37.54
N ARG A 580 29.05 -22.57 38.00
CA ARG A 580 27.96 -23.30 37.32
C ARG A 580 27.51 -22.56 36.06
N ARG A 581 26.84 -23.26 35.13
CA ARG A 581 26.36 -22.70 33.84
C ARG A 581 25.60 -21.38 33.97
N PHE A 582 24.72 -21.27 34.97
CA PHE A 582 23.95 -20.05 35.23
C PHE A 582 24.82 -18.90 35.75
N ALA A 583 25.81 -19.20 36.59
CA ALA A 583 26.77 -18.20 37.06
C ALA A 583 27.62 -17.65 35.90
N VAL A 584 28.09 -18.53 35.00
CA VAL A 584 28.80 -18.15 33.78
C VAL A 584 27.92 -17.27 32.87
N LEU A 585 26.65 -17.64 32.67
CA LEU A 585 25.71 -16.84 31.88
C LEU A 585 25.56 -15.43 32.45
N TRP A 586 25.24 -15.33 33.75
CA TRP A 586 24.87 -14.06 34.38
C TRP A 586 26.05 -13.14 34.66
N HIS A 587 27.23 -13.69 35.00
CA HIS A 587 28.39 -12.90 35.43
C HIS A 587 29.46 -12.73 34.34
N ILE A 588 29.44 -13.54 33.28
CA ILE A 588 30.48 -13.50 32.23
C ILE A 588 29.86 -13.21 30.86
N ILE A 589 28.89 -14.01 30.42
CA ILE A 589 28.35 -13.91 29.07
C ILE A 589 27.50 -12.64 28.92
N LEU A 590 26.43 -12.49 29.69
CA LEU A 590 25.50 -11.37 29.58
C LEU A 590 26.17 -10.00 29.75
N PRO A 591 27.05 -9.77 30.75
CA PRO A 591 27.73 -8.49 30.89
C PRO A 591 28.64 -8.17 29.71
N ARG A 592 29.27 -9.18 29.08
CA ARG A 592 30.16 -8.98 27.92
C ARG A 592 29.39 -8.71 26.64
N ILE A 593 28.21 -9.31 26.46
CA ILE A 593 27.35 -9.06 25.29
C ILE A 593 26.38 -7.90 25.48
N GLY A 594 26.43 -7.18 26.62
CA GLY A 594 25.53 -6.07 26.91
C GLY A 594 25.46 -5.04 25.78
N ASN A 595 26.59 -4.75 25.13
CA ASN A 595 26.63 -3.83 23.99
C ASN A 595 25.90 -4.38 22.77
N SER A 596 26.01 -5.68 22.52
CA SER A 596 25.29 -6.34 21.43
C SER A 596 23.80 -6.44 21.71
N ILE A 597 23.40 -6.65 22.97
CA ILE A 597 22.00 -6.56 23.40
C ILE A 597 21.46 -5.15 23.17
N LEU A 598 22.22 -4.12 23.56
CA LEU A 598 21.83 -2.72 23.33
C LEU A 598 21.70 -2.40 21.84
N VAL A 599 22.63 -2.86 21.02
CA VAL A 599 22.57 -2.72 19.56
C VAL A 599 21.30 -3.40 19.03
N ALA A 600 21.03 -4.65 19.44
CA ALA A 600 19.85 -5.39 19.02
C ALA A 600 18.56 -4.65 19.38
N ILE A 601 18.39 -4.25 20.65
CA ILE A 601 17.22 -3.47 21.10
C ILE A 601 17.06 -2.18 20.30
N SER A 602 18.16 -1.47 20.04
CA SER A 602 18.10 -0.18 19.34
C SER A 602 17.62 -0.36 17.89
N PHE A 603 18.14 -1.36 17.17
CA PHE A 603 17.69 -1.66 15.81
C PHE A 603 16.26 -2.18 15.79
N THR A 604 15.87 -3.01 16.75
CA THR A 604 14.49 -3.48 16.91
C THR A 604 13.53 -2.33 17.14
N VAL A 605 13.83 -1.43 18.09
CA VAL A 605 12.99 -0.28 18.40
C VAL A 605 12.82 0.63 17.17
N LEU A 606 13.93 0.96 16.51
CA LEU A 606 13.91 1.81 15.31
C LEU A 606 13.13 1.16 14.15
N GLY A 607 13.31 -0.15 13.94
CA GLY A 607 12.62 -0.90 12.89
C GLY A 607 11.12 -1.01 13.13
N ILE A 608 10.72 -1.37 14.36
CA ILE A 608 9.32 -1.60 14.72
C ILE A 608 8.53 -0.29 14.78
N PHE A 609 9.12 0.78 15.31
CA PHE A 609 8.47 2.10 15.33
C PHE A 609 8.21 2.63 13.91
N SER A 610 9.09 2.28 12.96
CA SER A 610 8.98 2.67 11.54
C SER A 610 8.17 1.69 10.69
N ALA A 611 7.60 0.63 11.29
CA ALA A 611 6.90 -0.40 10.54
C ALA A 611 5.52 0.10 10.07
N PHE A 612 5.20 -0.17 8.80
CA PHE A 612 3.92 0.23 8.20
C PHE A 612 3.04 -0.97 7.86
N THR A 613 3.53 -1.91 7.05
CA THR A 613 2.71 -2.97 6.45
C THR A 613 2.02 -3.86 7.48
N LEU A 614 2.77 -4.44 8.42
CA LEU A 614 2.22 -5.35 9.44
C LEU A 614 1.23 -4.61 10.36
N PRO A 615 1.54 -3.41 10.89
CA PRO A 615 0.55 -2.61 11.62
C PRO A 615 -0.71 -2.27 10.82
N TYR A 616 -0.57 -1.91 9.54
CA TYR A 616 -1.68 -1.52 8.69
C TYR A 616 -2.64 -2.67 8.37
N VAL A 617 -2.09 -3.88 8.20
CA VAL A 617 -2.85 -5.06 7.79
C VAL A 617 -3.37 -5.85 9.00
N LEU A 618 -2.59 -5.97 10.07
CA LEU A 618 -2.93 -6.81 11.23
C LEU A 618 -3.44 -6.02 12.44
N GLY A 619 -3.20 -4.71 12.48
CA GLY A 619 -3.49 -3.86 13.63
C GLY A 619 -4.94 -3.39 13.71
N PRO A 620 -5.35 -2.89 14.88
CA PRO A 620 -6.67 -2.31 15.09
C PRO A 620 -6.87 -1.04 14.26
N ALA A 621 -8.14 -0.64 14.06
CA ALA A 621 -8.49 0.62 13.40
C ALA A 621 -8.26 1.85 14.29
N SER A 622 -8.47 1.70 15.59
CA SER A 622 -8.17 2.72 16.59
C SER A 622 -8.08 2.09 17.98
N PRO A 623 -7.13 2.50 18.82
CA PRO A 623 -5.92 3.25 18.47
C PRO A 623 -4.99 2.44 17.56
N GLU A 624 -4.46 3.05 16.50
CA GLU A 624 -3.57 2.43 15.50
C GLU A 624 -2.11 2.91 15.66
N MET A 625 -1.14 2.23 15.04
CA MET A 625 0.26 2.67 15.11
C MET A 625 0.53 3.94 14.29
N MET A 626 1.59 4.68 14.61
CA MET A 626 1.93 5.97 13.99
C MET A 626 2.09 5.90 12.46
N GLY A 627 2.63 4.80 11.91
CA GLY A 627 2.76 4.64 10.44
C GLY A 627 1.40 4.67 9.72
N PRO A 628 0.48 3.73 10.03
CA PRO A 628 -0.90 3.77 9.55
C PRO A 628 -1.61 5.10 9.83
N PHE A 629 -1.42 5.68 11.03
CA PHE A 629 -2.04 6.95 11.39
C PHE A 629 -1.58 8.12 10.50
N MET A 630 -0.28 8.20 10.21
CA MET A 630 0.31 9.17 9.30
C MET A 630 -0.24 9.03 7.90
N GLN A 631 -0.35 7.79 7.43
CA GLN A 631 -0.93 7.49 6.13
C GLN A 631 -2.38 7.93 6.05
N ARG A 632 -3.20 7.61 7.06
CA ARG A 632 -4.61 8.00 7.11
C ARG A 632 -4.76 9.52 7.15
N THR A 633 -3.94 10.20 7.94
CA THR A 633 -3.97 11.67 8.03
C THR A 633 -3.58 12.33 6.71
N PHE A 634 -2.54 11.81 6.04
CA PHE A 634 -2.08 12.32 4.75
C PHE A 634 -3.06 12.02 3.61
N ARG A 635 -3.51 10.77 3.50
CA ARG A 635 -4.28 10.28 2.36
C ARG A 635 -5.78 10.39 2.55
N ASP A 636 -6.30 9.93 3.68
CA ASP A 636 -7.74 9.77 3.88
C ASP A 636 -8.38 11.05 4.41
N LEU A 637 -7.62 11.85 5.18
CA LEU A 637 -8.06 13.16 5.68
C LEU A 637 -7.56 14.34 4.85
N ASN A 638 -6.69 14.09 3.85
CA ASN A 638 -6.04 15.13 3.04
C ASN A 638 -5.42 16.27 3.87
N ASP A 639 -4.83 15.94 5.03
CA ASP A 639 -4.19 16.89 5.93
C ASP A 639 -2.67 16.65 5.97
N PRO A 640 -1.92 17.18 4.98
CA PRO A 640 -0.49 16.97 4.90
C PRO A 640 0.26 17.67 6.04
N THR A 641 -0.27 18.77 6.58
CA THR A 641 0.40 19.53 7.64
C THR A 641 0.43 18.74 8.94
N THR A 642 -0.71 18.16 9.32
CA THR A 642 -0.80 17.31 10.51
C THR A 642 -0.03 16.00 10.31
N ALA A 643 -0.08 15.41 9.10
CA ALA A 643 0.70 14.20 8.80
C ALA A 643 2.23 14.45 8.88
N ILE A 644 2.72 15.57 8.38
CA ILE A 644 4.14 15.95 8.54
C ILE A 644 4.46 16.17 10.03
N THR A 645 3.54 16.77 10.79
CA THR A 645 3.73 16.95 12.24
C THR A 645 3.88 15.59 12.95
N GLN A 646 3.02 14.63 12.64
CA GLN A 646 3.11 13.24 13.14
C GLN A 646 4.43 12.58 12.72
N ALA A 647 4.92 12.84 11.50
CA ALA A 647 6.23 12.38 11.02
C ALA A 647 7.38 12.97 11.85
N VAL A 648 7.35 14.27 12.12
CA VAL A 648 8.39 14.95 12.92
C VAL A 648 8.38 14.44 14.36
N ILE A 649 7.20 14.23 14.95
CA ILE A 649 7.08 13.66 16.31
C ILE A 649 7.65 12.24 16.34
N THR A 650 7.24 11.38 15.41
CA THR A 650 7.77 10.02 15.24
C THR A 650 9.28 10.02 15.09
N PHE A 651 9.81 10.88 14.22
CA PHE A 651 11.25 11.07 14.04
C PHE A 651 11.93 11.52 15.34
N GLY A 652 11.33 12.43 16.10
CA GLY A 652 11.83 12.88 17.39
C GLY A 652 11.99 11.73 18.39
N PHE A 653 11.00 10.85 18.51
CA PHE A 653 11.09 9.65 19.34
C PHE A 653 12.22 8.72 18.88
N CYS A 654 12.28 8.40 17.58
CA CYS A 654 13.36 7.59 17.01
C CYS A 654 14.74 8.21 17.22
N LEU A 655 14.87 9.53 17.10
CA LEU A 655 16.11 10.27 17.31
C LEU A 655 16.59 10.17 18.75
N VAL A 656 15.71 10.28 19.74
CA VAL A 656 16.07 10.12 21.16
C VAL A 656 16.69 8.74 21.41
N PHE A 657 16.07 7.68 20.89
CA PHE A 657 16.61 6.32 20.99
C PHE A 657 17.94 6.16 20.22
N GLY A 658 18.04 6.73 19.01
CA GLY A 658 19.26 6.72 18.21
C GLY A 658 20.42 7.45 18.90
N LEU A 659 20.17 8.62 19.50
CA LEU A 659 21.17 9.38 20.25
C LEU A 659 21.61 8.64 21.52
N PHE A 660 20.66 8.02 22.23
CA PHE A 660 20.97 7.18 23.38
C PHE A 660 21.91 6.02 22.99
N TYR A 661 21.59 5.32 21.89
CA TYR A 661 22.43 4.27 21.32
C TYR A 661 23.85 4.76 20.99
N VAL A 662 23.96 5.84 20.19
CA VAL A 662 25.26 6.40 19.77
C VAL A 662 26.10 6.78 20.98
N ARG A 663 25.48 7.45 21.97
CA ARG A 663 26.17 7.88 23.20
C ARG A 663 26.66 6.69 24.03
N SER A 664 25.86 5.61 24.12
CA SER A 664 26.25 4.42 24.85
C SER A 664 27.43 3.70 24.19
N VAL A 665 27.37 3.49 22.88
CA VAL A 665 28.46 2.85 22.12
C VAL A 665 29.74 3.69 22.17
N ALA A 666 29.63 5.01 22.07
CA ALA A 666 30.79 5.91 22.14
C ALA A 666 31.49 5.86 23.51
N ARG A 667 30.73 5.78 24.61
CA ARG A 667 31.28 5.68 25.97
C ARG A 667 32.07 4.39 26.18
N ASP A 668 31.62 3.27 25.63
CA ASP A 668 32.33 2.00 25.80
C ASP A 668 33.62 1.92 24.98
N ARG A 669 33.67 2.56 23.81
CA ARG A 669 34.92 2.71 23.05
C ARG A 669 35.94 3.58 23.79
N ALA A 670 35.49 4.58 24.54
CA ALA A 670 36.38 5.44 25.34
C ALA A 670 36.89 4.77 26.62
N ARG A 671 36.28 3.64 27.05
CA ARG A 671 36.69 2.87 28.23
C ARG A 671 37.62 1.70 27.91
N ARG A 672 37.74 1.33 26.63
CA ARG A 672 38.70 0.32 26.13
C ARG A 672 39.94 1.02 25.64
#